data_AF-A0A934MYM0-F1
#
_entry.id   AF-A0A934MYM0-F1
#
_cell.length_a   1.000
_cell.length_b   1.000
_cell.length_c   1.000
_cell.angle_alpha   90.00
_cell.angle_beta   90.00
_cell.angle_gamma   90.00
#
_symmetry.space_group_name_H-M   'P 1'
#
loop_
_entity.id
_entity.type
_entity.pdbx_description
1 polymer ?
#
loop_
_entity_poly.entity_id
_entity_poly.type
_entity_poly.pdbx_seq_one_letter_code
_entity_poly.pdbx_strand_id
1 'polypeptide(L)'
;MSQEFQIVSSYSPAGDQPQAIEKLVQGVESGLAHQTLLGVTGSGKTYTVANVISQVKRPTIIMAHNKTLAAQLYGEFKEFFPNNAVEYFVSYYDYYQPEAYVAASDTFIEKDASVNEHIEQMRLSATKALLEREDVIIVATVSAIYGLGDPQSYLKMMLHLDRGDRIDQRDVLRRLAELQYSRNDLVLERGNFRVRGDVIEVFPADSEDLAVRIELFDDEVENLSMIDPLTNKTVRKVPRVTIYPKTHYVTPKETVVAAIERIKVELDQRLEQLKSMNKLVELQRLEQRTRYDLEMMQELGYCSGIENYSRYLSGREEGSPPPTLFDYLPANALLVIDESHVTVSQIGAMYKGDRSRKENLVEYGFRLPSAMDNRPMRFEEWEQIKPQTIFVSATPGKYEEEHQDWVVEQIVRPTGLIDPILDVRPVATQVDDLLSEINLRTPIGERVLVTTLTKRMAEDLSDYLNEHGVRVRYLHSDIDTVERVEIIRDLRLGEFDVLVGINLLREGLDIPEVSLVAILDADKEGFLRSEKSLIQTIGRAARNVKGKAILYADRITGSMERAINETDRRRVKQQEHNEKHGITPVGITKSVEDIMEGAYNPGAGKRGSKAKKVAETAKDYQVESMEDVAQVRKAMIQLQKEMMLASEELKFELAAGYRDQIRQLQKKLKDVGES
;
A
#
# COMPACT_ATOMS: atom_id res chain seq x y z
N MET A 1 -17.84 20.22 -18.73
CA MET A 1 -18.71 19.04 -18.61
C MET A 1 -18.06 18.15 -17.58
N SER A 2 -18.70 17.92 -16.43
CA SER A 2 -18.19 16.96 -15.45
C SER A 2 -18.08 15.59 -16.14
N GLN A 3 -16.90 14.96 -16.08
CA GLN A 3 -16.73 13.62 -16.61
C GLN A 3 -17.52 12.67 -15.70
N GLU A 4 -18.40 11.84 -16.26
CA GLU A 4 -19.14 10.85 -15.48
C GLU A 4 -18.24 9.62 -15.21
N PHE A 5 -18.48 8.93 -14.08
CA PHE A 5 -17.83 7.65 -13.81
C PHE A 5 -18.27 6.58 -14.81
N GLN A 6 -17.32 6.03 -15.57
CA GLN A 6 -17.56 5.04 -16.63
C GLN A 6 -16.89 3.71 -16.31
N ILE A 7 -17.71 2.70 -16.01
CA ILE A 7 -17.20 1.34 -15.83
C ILE A 7 -16.92 0.70 -17.19
N VAL A 8 -15.72 0.19 -17.37
CA VAL A 8 -15.32 -0.71 -18.44
C VAL A 8 -15.09 -2.09 -17.84
N SER A 9 -15.90 -3.07 -18.23
CA SER A 9 -15.76 -4.45 -17.77
C SER A 9 -16.30 -5.44 -18.81
N SER A 10 -15.73 -6.64 -18.84
CA SER A 10 -16.20 -7.76 -19.67
C SER A 10 -17.31 -8.58 -19.03
N TYR A 11 -17.62 -8.32 -17.75
CA TYR A 11 -18.66 -8.99 -16.98
C TYR A 11 -19.74 -8.01 -16.51
N SER A 12 -20.94 -8.53 -16.25
CA SER A 12 -22.10 -7.81 -15.71
C SER A 12 -22.43 -8.30 -14.29
N PRO A 13 -23.11 -7.50 -13.46
CA PRO A 13 -23.48 -7.92 -12.10
C PRO A 13 -24.25 -9.24 -12.09
N ALA A 14 -23.83 -10.18 -11.24
CA ALA A 14 -24.40 -11.53 -11.15
C ALA A 14 -24.47 -12.04 -9.69
N GLY A 15 -25.21 -13.13 -9.47
CA GLY A 15 -25.46 -13.64 -8.11
C GLY A 15 -26.23 -12.63 -7.27
N ASP A 16 -25.73 -12.33 -6.07
CA ASP A 16 -26.34 -11.34 -5.17
C ASP A 16 -25.94 -9.88 -5.53
N GLN A 17 -24.99 -9.67 -6.45
CA GLN A 17 -24.47 -8.33 -6.76
C GLN A 17 -25.55 -7.33 -7.19
N PRO A 18 -26.51 -7.65 -8.08
CA PRO A 18 -27.52 -6.68 -8.50
C PRO A 18 -28.34 -6.12 -7.33
N GLN A 19 -28.80 -7.02 -6.44
CA GLN A 19 -29.55 -6.62 -5.25
C GLN A 19 -28.68 -5.86 -4.25
N ALA A 20 -27.41 -6.25 -4.10
CA ALA A 20 -26.48 -5.56 -3.22
C ALA A 20 -26.21 -4.13 -3.69
N ILE A 21 -25.98 -3.95 -4.99
CA ILE A 21 -25.78 -2.64 -5.62
C ILE A 21 -27.03 -1.77 -5.40
N GLU A 22 -28.22 -2.28 -5.74
CA GLU A 22 -29.49 -1.55 -5.59
C GLU A 22 -29.69 -1.05 -4.15
N LYS A 23 -29.50 -1.93 -3.16
CA LYS A 23 -29.68 -1.57 -1.74
C LYS A 23 -28.66 -0.56 -1.26
N LEU A 24 -27.38 -0.71 -1.64
CA LEU A 24 -26.33 0.23 -1.23
C LEU A 24 -26.56 1.62 -1.84
N VAL A 25 -26.94 1.69 -3.13
CA VAL A 25 -27.30 2.95 -3.80
C VAL A 25 -28.51 3.59 -3.12
N GLN A 26 -29.57 2.81 -2.88
CA GLN A 26 -30.76 3.29 -2.17
C GLN A 26 -30.40 3.85 -0.78
N GLY A 27 -29.56 3.16 -0.02
CA GLY A 27 -29.15 3.62 1.31
C GLY A 27 -28.30 4.89 1.25
N VAL A 28 -27.45 5.03 0.21
CA VAL A 28 -26.67 6.26 0.00
C VAL A 28 -27.62 7.43 -0.29
N GLU A 29 -28.54 7.26 -1.24
CA GLU A 29 -29.51 8.28 -1.65
C GLU A 29 -30.51 8.64 -0.55
N SER A 30 -30.84 7.68 0.32
CA SER A 30 -31.71 7.90 1.49
C SER A 30 -31.00 8.62 2.64
N GLY A 31 -29.69 8.89 2.53
CA GLY A 31 -28.91 9.62 3.53
C GLY A 31 -28.45 8.78 4.73
N LEU A 32 -28.40 7.44 4.63
CA LEU A 32 -27.90 6.58 5.69
C LEU A 32 -26.42 6.85 5.95
N ALA A 33 -26.04 7.23 7.17
CA ALA A 33 -24.65 7.57 7.47
C ALA A 33 -23.71 6.38 7.24
N HIS A 34 -24.18 5.18 7.61
CA HIS A 34 -23.34 3.99 7.69
C HIS A 34 -24.06 2.76 7.13
N GLN A 35 -23.45 2.13 6.12
CA GLN A 35 -23.93 0.88 5.54
C GLN A 35 -22.83 -0.17 5.57
N THR A 36 -23.22 -1.43 5.70
CA THR A 36 -22.29 -2.56 5.67
C THR A 36 -22.62 -3.50 4.52
N LEU A 37 -21.68 -3.65 3.58
CA LEU A 37 -21.68 -4.74 2.60
C LEU A 37 -21.07 -5.98 3.29
N LEU A 38 -21.95 -6.86 3.77
CA LEU A 38 -21.61 -8.17 4.31
C LEU A 38 -21.33 -9.13 3.15
N GLY A 39 -20.13 -8.99 2.57
CA GLY A 39 -19.71 -9.68 1.37
C GLY A 39 -18.78 -10.86 1.65
N VAL A 40 -19.18 -12.04 1.17
CA VAL A 40 -18.40 -13.27 1.24
C VAL A 40 -17.15 -13.21 0.33
N THR A 41 -16.05 -13.88 0.70
CA THR A 41 -14.84 -13.94 -0.14
C THR A 41 -15.13 -14.54 -1.51
N GLY A 42 -14.65 -13.87 -2.57
CA GLY A 42 -14.87 -14.30 -3.95
C GLY A 42 -16.24 -13.92 -4.53
N SER A 43 -17.07 -13.15 -3.81
CA SER A 43 -18.37 -12.68 -4.33
C SER A 43 -18.24 -11.45 -5.26
N GLY A 44 -17.04 -10.90 -5.45
CA GLY A 44 -16.81 -9.71 -6.28
C GLY A 44 -17.18 -8.40 -5.59
N LYS A 45 -16.81 -8.23 -4.31
CA LYS A 45 -17.09 -7.02 -3.51
C LYS A 45 -16.58 -5.74 -4.20
N THR A 46 -15.38 -5.75 -4.76
CA THR A 46 -14.81 -4.58 -5.49
C THR A 46 -15.70 -4.16 -6.66
N TYR A 47 -16.17 -5.12 -7.46
CA TYR A 47 -17.03 -4.83 -8.60
C TYR A 47 -18.40 -4.28 -8.17
N THR A 48 -18.96 -4.78 -7.07
CA THR A 48 -20.16 -4.19 -6.45
C THR A 48 -19.92 -2.73 -6.06
N VAL A 49 -18.82 -2.44 -5.36
CA VAL A 49 -18.47 -1.06 -4.97
C VAL A 49 -18.27 -0.18 -6.20
N ALA A 50 -17.58 -0.65 -7.24
CA ALA A 50 -17.43 0.09 -8.49
C ALA A 50 -18.79 0.48 -9.10
N ASN A 51 -19.74 -0.45 -9.15
CA ASN A 51 -21.10 -0.17 -9.63
C ASN A 51 -21.82 0.87 -8.75
N VAL A 52 -21.68 0.81 -7.42
CA VAL A 52 -22.22 1.81 -6.51
C VAL A 52 -21.63 3.19 -6.81
N ILE A 53 -20.30 3.30 -6.97
CA ILE A 53 -19.62 4.57 -7.29
C ILE A 53 -20.12 5.15 -8.62
N SER A 54 -20.25 4.32 -9.65
CA SER A 54 -20.72 4.76 -10.98
C SER A 54 -22.17 5.26 -10.97
N GLN A 55 -23.04 4.69 -10.14
CA GLN A 55 -24.43 5.12 -10.01
C GLN A 55 -24.60 6.36 -9.13
N VAL A 56 -23.90 6.39 -8.00
CA VAL A 56 -23.96 7.49 -7.01
C VAL A 56 -23.23 8.74 -7.48
N LYS A 57 -22.20 8.58 -8.34
CA LYS A 57 -21.42 9.65 -8.97
C LYS A 57 -20.80 10.63 -7.97
N ARG A 58 -20.16 10.12 -6.93
CA ARG A 58 -19.47 10.91 -5.90
C ARG A 58 -17.97 10.61 -5.87
N PRO A 59 -17.11 11.63 -5.65
CA PRO A 59 -15.72 11.42 -5.30
C PRO A 59 -15.61 10.41 -4.17
N THR A 60 -14.82 9.35 -4.35
CA THR A 60 -14.79 8.23 -3.41
C THR A 60 -13.37 7.99 -2.90
N ILE A 61 -13.21 7.90 -1.59
CA ILE A 61 -11.99 7.41 -0.95
C ILE A 61 -12.20 5.97 -0.49
N ILE A 62 -11.26 5.09 -0.84
CA ILE A 62 -11.27 3.67 -0.51
C ILE A 62 -10.10 3.40 0.41
N MET A 63 -10.38 3.07 1.67
CA MET A 63 -9.38 2.80 2.69
C MET A 63 -9.06 1.31 2.78
N ALA A 64 -7.78 0.96 2.68
CA ALA A 64 -7.25 -0.39 2.88
C ALA A 64 -6.21 -0.43 4.02
N HIS A 65 -6.15 -1.55 4.74
CA HIS A 65 -5.28 -1.67 5.92
C HIS A 65 -3.79 -1.95 5.61
N ASN A 66 -3.45 -2.26 4.36
CA ASN A 66 -2.06 -2.55 3.96
C ASN A 66 -1.79 -2.11 2.50
N LYS A 67 -0.50 -1.95 2.15
CA LYS A 67 -0.08 -1.46 0.82
C LYS A 67 -0.39 -2.45 -0.30
N THR A 68 -0.28 -3.76 -0.05
CA THR A 68 -0.54 -4.80 -1.07
C THR A 68 -2.00 -4.82 -1.51
N LEU A 69 -2.93 -4.79 -0.57
CA LEU A 69 -4.36 -4.69 -0.84
C LEU A 69 -4.71 -3.36 -1.49
N ALA A 70 -4.09 -2.25 -1.05
CA ALA A 70 -4.26 -0.96 -1.69
C ALA A 70 -3.80 -0.98 -3.16
N ALA A 71 -2.65 -1.59 -3.47
CA ALA A 71 -2.15 -1.72 -4.84
C ALA A 71 -3.07 -2.61 -5.70
N GLN A 72 -3.58 -3.71 -5.15
CA GLN A 72 -4.55 -4.56 -5.83
C GLN A 72 -5.83 -3.79 -6.15
N LEU A 73 -6.43 -3.11 -5.17
CA LEU A 73 -7.62 -2.30 -5.38
C LEU A 73 -7.36 -1.18 -6.38
N TYR A 74 -6.20 -0.51 -6.31
CA TYR A 74 -5.82 0.50 -7.29
C TYR A 74 -5.78 -0.06 -8.71
N GLY A 75 -5.16 -1.23 -8.92
CA GLY A 75 -5.16 -1.93 -10.21
C GLY A 75 -6.56 -2.26 -10.70
N GLU A 76 -7.38 -2.90 -9.85
CA GLU A 76 -8.78 -3.27 -10.17
C GLU A 76 -9.62 -2.02 -10.53
N PHE A 77 -9.53 -0.95 -9.75
CA PHE A 77 -10.26 0.30 -10.03
C PHE A 77 -9.75 1.01 -11.28
N LYS A 78 -8.44 0.97 -11.58
CA LYS A 78 -7.88 1.54 -12.81
C LYS A 78 -8.33 0.78 -14.06
N GLU A 79 -8.50 -0.53 -13.96
CA GLU A 79 -9.11 -1.35 -15.01
C GLU A 79 -10.61 -1.06 -15.17
N PHE A 80 -11.34 -0.90 -14.07
CA PHE A 80 -12.76 -0.57 -14.11
C PHE A 80 -13.02 0.84 -14.63
N PHE A 81 -12.19 1.82 -14.30
CA PHE A 81 -12.40 3.23 -14.62
C PHE A 81 -11.21 3.83 -15.39
N PRO A 82 -10.87 3.31 -16.58
CA PRO A 82 -9.70 3.76 -17.33
C PRO A 82 -9.80 5.20 -17.84
N ASN A 83 -11.01 5.78 -17.83
CA ASN A 83 -11.30 7.14 -18.30
C ASN A 83 -11.50 8.14 -17.15
N ASN A 84 -11.45 7.71 -15.89
CA ASN A 84 -11.63 8.58 -14.71
C ASN A 84 -10.34 8.68 -13.90
N ALA A 85 -10.29 9.59 -12.93
CA ALA A 85 -9.12 9.78 -12.08
C ALA A 85 -9.08 8.73 -10.96
N VAL A 86 -8.40 7.62 -11.22
CA VAL A 86 -8.09 6.61 -10.20
C VAL A 86 -6.69 6.87 -9.67
N GLU A 87 -6.60 7.22 -8.39
CA GLU A 87 -5.40 7.73 -7.74
C GLU A 87 -4.98 6.85 -6.57
N TYR A 88 -3.68 6.91 -6.22
CA TYR A 88 -3.07 6.06 -5.21
C TYR A 88 -2.44 6.90 -4.10
N PHE A 89 -2.83 6.66 -2.84
CA PHE A 89 -2.39 7.45 -1.71
C PHE A 89 -1.91 6.59 -0.53
N VAL A 90 -0.63 6.25 -0.55
CA VAL A 90 0.02 5.46 0.52
C VAL A 90 1.27 6.15 1.03
N SER A 91 1.88 5.61 2.09
CA SER A 91 3.19 6.09 2.53
C SER A 91 4.21 5.97 1.39
N TYR A 92 4.79 7.11 1.03
CA TYR A 92 5.84 7.29 0.04
C TYR A 92 7.23 6.86 0.53
N TYR A 93 7.32 6.30 1.73
CA TYR A 93 8.55 5.68 2.20
C TYR A 93 8.60 4.20 1.81
N ASP A 94 9.68 3.79 1.14
CA ASP A 94 10.02 2.37 0.93
C ASP A 94 10.60 1.78 2.22
N TYR A 95 11.43 2.55 2.91
CA TYR A 95 11.92 2.27 4.25
C TYR A 95 11.68 3.49 5.13
N TYR A 96 11.20 3.27 6.36
CA TYR A 96 10.99 4.33 7.33
C TYR A 96 11.32 3.88 8.74
N GLN A 97 12.33 4.50 9.31
CA GLN A 97 12.66 4.42 10.72
C GLN A 97 12.30 5.75 11.39
N PRO A 98 11.30 5.74 12.28
CA PRO A 98 10.91 6.96 12.98
C PRO A 98 11.99 7.38 13.98
N GLU A 99 12.10 8.69 14.19
CA GLU A 99 12.83 9.24 15.33
C GLU A 99 12.26 8.67 16.65
N ALA A 100 13.11 8.12 17.51
CA ALA A 100 12.69 7.56 18.79
C ALA A 100 13.80 7.69 19.84
N TYR A 101 13.42 7.66 21.10
CA TYR A 101 14.35 7.59 22.22
C TYR A 101 13.97 6.46 23.17
N VAL A 102 14.91 5.56 23.41
CA VAL A 102 14.75 4.40 24.29
C VAL A 102 15.45 4.70 25.61
N ALA A 103 14.67 5.15 26.59
CA ALA A 103 15.19 5.59 27.89
C ALA A 103 15.98 4.50 28.64
N ALA A 104 15.57 3.23 28.52
CA ALA A 104 16.21 2.11 29.20
C ALA A 104 17.67 1.87 28.75
N SER A 105 18.01 2.23 27.52
CA SER A 105 19.34 2.05 26.94
C SER A 105 20.04 3.37 26.59
N ASP A 106 19.46 4.51 26.97
CA ASP A 106 19.92 5.86 26.61
C ASP A 106 20.27 5.98 25.11
N THR A 107 19.43 5.38 24.27
CA THR A 107 19.68 5.29 22.83
C THR A 107 18.74 6.21 22.07
N PHE A 108 19.31 7.22 21.42
CA PHE A 108 18.61 8.02 20.42
C PHE A 108 18.69 7.33 19.07
N ILE A 109 17.53 7.16 18.45
CA ILE A 109 17.37 6.58 17.12
C ILE A 109 17.03 7.73 16.18
N GLU A 110 17.96 8.03 15.27
CA GLU A 110 17.74 9.04 14.24
C GLU A 110 16.65 8.61 13.25
N LYS A 111 16.00 9.61 12.66
CA LYS A 111 15.09 9.39 11.55
C LYS A 111 15.93 8.96 10.34
N ASP A 112 15.65 7.77 9.83
CA ASP A 112 16.22 7.29 8.58
C ASP A 112 15.08 6.85 7.66
N ALA A 113 15.12 7.25 6.40
CA ALA A 113 14.03 7.00 5.48
C ALA A 113 14.48 7.04 4.03
N SER A 114 13.92 6.14 3.24
CA SER A 114 14.05 6.14 1.78
C SER A 114 12.72 6.52 1.16
N VAL A 115 12.71 7.60 0.37
CA VAL A 115 11.53 8.10 -0.33
C VAL A 115 11.43 7.47 -1.71
N ASN A 116 10.25 6.98 -2.05
CA ASN A 116 9.86 6.56 -3.37
C ASN A 116 9.24 7.72 -4.14
N GLU A 117 10.00 8.30 -5.07
CA GLU A 117 9.58 9.46 -5.85
C GLU A 117 8.29 9.22 -6.65
N HIS A 118 8.07 7.99 -7.12
CA HIS A 118 6.87 7.67 -7.88
C HIS A 118 5.62 7.64 -7.00
N ILE A 119 5.71 7.09 -5.78
CA ILE A 119 4.61 7.18 -4.82
C ILE A 119 4.37 8.63 -4.37
N GLU A 120 5.42 9.44 -4.20
CA GLU A 120 5.25 10.87 -3.91
C GLU A 120 4.50 11.59 -5.03
N GLN A 121 4.85 11.33 -6.29
CA GLN A 121 4.12 11.85 -7.45
C GLN A 121 2.66 11.41 -7.44
N MET A 122 2.36 10.13 -7.18
CA MET A 122 0.99 9.63 -7.08
C MET A 122 0.19 10.32 -5.96
N ARG A 123 0.82 10.62 -4.82
CA ARG A 123 0.17 11.37 -3.73
C ARG A 123 -0.16 12.80 -4.14
N LEU A 124 0.75 13.48 -4.84
CA LEU A 124 0.52 14.83 -5.35
C LEU A 124 -0.61 14.82 -6.40
N SER A 125 -0.59 13.85 -7.31
CA SER A 125 -1.65 13.59 -8.29
C SER A 125 -3.01 13.39 -7.61
N ALA A 126 -3.07 12.58 -6.56
CA ALA A 126 -4.30 12.34 -5.80
C ALA A 126 -4.91 13.62 -5.20
N THR A 127 -4.07 14.44 -4.54
CA THR A 127 -4.55 15.72 -3.96
C THR A 127 -4.95 16.72 -5.03
N LYS A 128 -4.25 16.75 -6.17
CA LYS A 128 -4.63 17.59 -7.31
C LYS A 128 -5.95 17.15 -7.92
N ALA A 129 -6.15 15.85 -8.13
CA ALA A 129 -7.37 15.30 -8.70
C ALA A 129 -8.61 15.73 -7.90
N LEU A 130 -8.55 15.67 -6.55
CA LEU A 130 -9.64 16.15 -5.68
C LEU A 130 -9.97 17.63 -5.86
N LEU A 131 -8.99 18.45 -6.23
CA LEU A 131 -9.14 19.89 -6.39
C LEU A 131 -9.64 20.27 -7.80
N GLU A 132 -9.34 19.45 -8.81
CA GLU A 132 -9.66 19.75 -10.22
C GLU A 132 -10.88 19.01 -10.76
N ARG A 133 -11.28 17.88 -10.15
CA ARG A 133 -12.23 16.92 -10.73
C ARG A 133 -13.20 16.35 -9.69
N GLU A 134 -14.38 15.95 -10.16
CA GLU A 134 -15.40 15.28 -9.34
C GLU A 134 -15.39 13.75 -9.53
N ASP A 135 -14.80 13.26 -10.62
CA ASP A 135 -14.77 11.84 -10.98
C ASP A 135 -13.50 11.15 -10.47
N VAL A 136 -13.27 11.27 -9.16
CA VAL A 136 -12.05 10.83 -8.48
C VAL A 136 -12.32 9.63 -7.59
N ILE A 137 -11.50 8.59 -7.73
CA ILE A 137 -11.41 7.46 -6.81
C ILE A 137 -10.00 7.43 -6.23
N ILE A 138 -9.86 7.60 -4.92
CA ILE A 138 -8.55 7.47 -4.26
C ILE A 138 -8.51 6.17 -3.48
N VAL A 139 -7.56 5.31 -3.83
CA VAL A 139 -7.23 4.15 -3.00
C VAL A 139 -6.12 4.53 -2.02
N ALA A 140 -6.42 4.49 -0.73
CA ALA A 140 -5.57 4.99 0.32
C ALA A 140 -5.34 3.97 1.44
N THR A 141 -4.20 4.12 2.14
CA THR A 141 -3.96 3.45 3.43
C THR A 141 -4.24 4.42 4.58
N VAL A 142 -3.96 4.00 5.81
CA VAL A 142 -3.94 4.91 6.99
C VAL A 142 -3.04 6.14 6.80
N SER A 143 -2.21 6.21 5.76
CA SER A 143 -1.57 7.48 5.40
C SER A 143 -2.56 8.64 5.16
N ALA A 144 -3.83 8.36 4.83
CA ALA A 144 -4.86 9.38 4.64
C ALA A 144 -5.20 10.16 5.92
N ILE A 145 -4.94 9.59 7.11
CA ILE A 145 -5.17 10.25 8.42
C ILE A 145 -3.91 10.91 8.99
N TYR A 146 -2.80 10.91 8.24
CA TYR A 146 -1.57 11.59 8.61
C TYR A 146 -1.50 13.00 8.04
N GLY A 147 -0.70 13.84 8.70
CA GLY A 147 -0.54 15.24 8.36
C GLY A 147 -0.09 15.49 6.92
N LEU A 148 -0.76 16.42 6.26
CA LEU A 148 -0.45 17.09 5.02
C LEU A 148 -0.37 18.59 5.29
N GLY A 149 0.14 19.37 4.34
CA GLY A 149 -0.06 20.81 4.41
C GLY A 149 -1.52 21.18 4.23
N ASP A 150 -1.84 22.35 4.75
CA ASP A 150 -3.18 22.93 4.67
C ASP A 150 -3.60 23.12 3.18
N PRO A 151 -4.79 22.64 2.77
CA PRO A 151 -5.24 22.74 1.39
C PRO A 151 -5.28 24.18 0.87
N GLN A 152 -5.68 25.15 1.69
CA GLN A 152 -5.76 26.55 1.29
C GLN A 152 -4.37 27.14 1.10
N SER A 153 -3.42 26.77 1.95
CA SER A 153 -2.01 27.17 1.84
C SER A 153 -1.38 26.54 0.60
N TYR A 154 -1.65 25.26 0.34
CA TYR A 154 -1.19 24.56 -0.85
C TYR A 154 -1.72 25.21 -2.14
N LEU A 155 -3.01 25.56 -2.18
CA LEU A 155 -3.64 26.27 -3.31
C LEU A 155 -3.05 27.67 -3.53
N LYS A 156 -2.78 28.43 -2.46
CA LYS A 156 -2.16 29.78 -2.56
C LYS A 156 -0.76 29.75 -3.14
N MET A 157 -0.06 28.62 -3.04
CA MET A 157 1.31 28.51 -3.53
C MET A 157 1.36 28.26 -5.04
N MET A 158 0.29 27.78 -5.67
CA MET A 158 0.26 27.44 -7.11
C MET A 158 0.80 28.56 -8.00
N LEU A 159 1.53 28.18 -9.05
CA LEU A 159 1.95 29.09 -10.11
C LEU A 159 1.02 28.90 -11.31
N HIS A 160 0.18 29.89 -11.56
CA HIS A 160 -0.63 29.96 -12.76
C HIS A 160 0.09 30.80 -13.81
N LEU A 161 0.11 30.31 -15.04
CA LEU A 161 0.63 31.02 -16.20
C LEU A 161 -0.38 30.90 -17.34
N ASP A 162 -0.78 32.05 -17.87
CA ASP A 162 -1.60 32.19 -19.06
C ASP A 162 -0.75 32.78 -20.20
N ARG A 163 -1.08 32.38 -21.43
CA ARG A 163 -0.45 32.97 -22.61
C ARG A 163 -0.79 34.47 -22.68
N GLY A 164 0.22 35.31 -22.79
CA GLY A 164 0.11 36.78 -22.75
C GLY A 164 0.30 37.39 -21.37
N ASP A 165 0.56 36.59 -20.33
CA ASP A 165 0.91 37.12 -19.01
C ASP A 165 2.20 37.93 -19.07
N ARG A 166 2.20 39.08 -18.39
CA ARG A 166 3.39 39.91 -18.20
C ARG A 166 4.18 39.44 -16.99
N ILE A 167 5.18 38.59 -17.21
CA ILE A 167 6.06 38.06 -16.17
C ILE A 167 7.45 37.84 -16.76
N ASP A 168 8.47 38.36 -16.07
CA ASP A 168 9.85 38.16 -16.49
C ASP A 168 10.38 36.77 -16.10
N GLN A 169 11.46 36.35 -16.76
CA GLN A 169 12.08 35.05 -16.48
C GLN A 169 12.44 34.87 -15.00
N ARG A 170 13.04 35.89 -14.35
CA ARG A 170 13.56 35.77 -12.98
C ARG A 170 12.44 35.58 -11.98
N ASP A 171 11.29 36.19 -12.22
CA ASP A 171 10.11 36.04 -11.38
C ASP A 171 9.50 34.63 -11.53
N VAL A 172 9.46 34.06 -12.74
CA VAL A 172 9.10 32.64 -12.93
C VAL A 172 10.04 31.73 -12.15
N LEU A 173 11.36 31.93 -12.25
CA LEU A 173 12.34 31.10 -11.53
C LEU A 173 12.22 31.25 -10.01
N ARG A 174 11.95 32.45 -9.51
CA ARG A 174 11.72 32.70 -8.06
C ARG A 174 10.48 31.94 -7.58
N ARG A 175 9.37 32.01 -8.34
CA ARG A 175 8.14 31.27 -8.02
C ARG A 175 8.36 29.76 -8.02
N LEU A 176 9.11 29.22 -8.98
CA LEU A 176 9.46 27.80 -9.01
C LEU A 176 10.29 27.38 -7.78
N ALA A 177 11.24 28.22 -7.36
CA ALA A 177 12.02 27.98 -6.14
C ALA A 177 11.15 28.03 -4.87
N GLU A 178 10.20 28.98 -4.79
CA GLU A 178 9.20 29.03 -3.70
C GLU A 178 8.33 27.76 -3.64
N LEU A 179 8.01 27.19 -4.81
CA LEU A 179 7.35 25.90 -4.97
C LEU A 179 8.23 24.68 -4.66
N GLN A 180 9.48 24.90 -4.22
CA GLN A 180 10.50 23.90 -3.90
C GLN A 180 11.04 23.11 -5.10
N TYR A 181 10.90 23.64 -6.32
CA TYR A 181 11.55 23.05 -7.49
C TYR A 181 13.04 23.39 -7.51
N SER A 182 13.85 22.45 -7.97
CA SER A 182 15.31 22.63 -8.08
C SER A 182 15.72 22.88 -9.52
N ARG A 183 16.70 23.77 -9.72
CA ARG A 183 17.27 24.01 -11.04
C ARG A 183 18.27 22.90 -11.39
N ASN A 184 18.06 22.22 -12.51
CA ASN A 184 19.00 21.25 -13.07
C ASN A 184 19.07 21.39 -14.60
N ASP A 185 20.09 22.09 -15.08
CA ASP A 185 20.23 22.37 -16.52
C ASP A 185 20.68 21.15 -17.35
N LEU A 186 21.21 20.11 -16.70
CA LEU A 186 21.72 18.90 -17.35
C LEU A 186 20.62 17.88 -17.59
N VAL A 187 19.85 17.54 -16.56
CA VAL A 187 18.81 16.51 -16.60
C VAL A 187 17.50 17.08 -16.10
N LEU A 188 16.45 16.95 -16.92
CA LEU A 188 15.10 17.39 -16.57
C LEU A 188 14.34 16.22 -15.92
N GLU A 189 14.40 16.15 -14.60
CA GLU A 189 13.69 15.17 -13.77
C GLU A 189 12.48 15.83 -13.08
N ARG A 190 11.56 15.03 -12.55
CA ARG A 190 10.38 15.53 -11.82
C ARG A 190 10.79 16.41 -10.66
N GLY A 191 10.04 17.49 -10.44
CA GLY A 191 10.34 18.46 -9.40
C GLY A 191 11.55 19.35 -9.72
N ASN A 192 12.07 19.29 -10.95
CA ASN A 192 13.15 20.15 -11.42
C ASN A 192 12.71 21.04 -12.59
N PHE A 193 13.48 22.10 -12.83
CA PHE A 193 13.37 22.94 -14.02
C PHE A 193 14.74 23.24 -14.62
N ARG A 194 14.77 23.61 -15.90
CA ARG A 194 15.95 24.09 -16.61
C ARG A 194 15.65 25.31 -17.44
N VAL A 195 16.69 26.08 -17.74
CA VAL A 195 16.57 27.35 -18.48
C VAL A 195 17.48 27.33 -19.71
N ARG A 196 16.94 27.69 -20.88
CA ARG A 196 17.66 27.79 -22.15
C ARG A 196 17.24 29.06 -22.90
N GLY A 197 17.99 30.15 -22.71
CA GLY A 197 17.58 31.45 -23.24
C GLY A 197 16.25 31.87 -22.62
N ASP A 198 15.26 32.18 -23.45
CA ASP A 198 13.92 32.60 -23.03
C ASP A 198 12.95 31.43 -22.81
N VAL A 199 13.47 30.20 -22.86
CA VAL A 199 12.68 28.97 -22.66
C VAL A 199 12.96 28.41 -21.27
N ILE A 200 11.90 28.23 -20.50
CA ILE A 200 11.92 27.55 -19.20
C ILE A 200 11.18 26.23 -19.36
N GLU A 201 11.83 25.12 -19.03
CA GLU A 201 11.21 23.79 -19.02
C GLU A 201 11.12 23.30 -17.59
N VAL A 202 9.92 22.96 -17.14
CA VAL A 202 9.61 22.50 -15.78
C VAL A 202 9.02 21.11 -15.90
N PHE A 203 9.49 20.15 -15.11
CA PHE A 203 8.81 18.86 -14.99
C PHE A 203 8.01 18.86 -13.67
N PRO A 204 6.68 19.07 -13.71
CA PRO A 204 5.87 19.13 -12.51
C PRO A 204 5.98 17.86 -11.66
N ALA A 205 6.01 18.02 -10.35
CA ALA A 205 6.16 16.91 -9.41
C ALA A 205 4.93 15.96 -9.38
N ASP A 206 3.75 16.48 -9.71
CA ASP A 206 2.49 15.75 -9.81
C ASP A 206 2.28 15.06 -11.17
N SER A 207 3.02 15.47 -12.20
CA SER A 207 2.79 15.01 -13.58
C SER A 207 3.30 13.59 -13.78
N GLU A 208 2.52 12.70 -14.41
CA GLU A 208 2.89 11.30 -14.68
C GLU A 208 3.97 11.15 -15.74
N ASP A 209 3.98 11.97 -16.79
CA ASP A 209 4.87 11.76 -17.96
C ASP A 209 5.22 13.04 -18.74
N LEU A 210 4.47 14.13 -18.56
CA LEU A 210 4.66 15.36 -19.33
C LEU A 210 5.36 16.45 -18.53
N ALA A 211 6.29 17.14 -19.19
CA ALA A 211 6.85 18.39 -18.71
C ALA A 211 6.14 19.59 -19.38
N VAL A 212 6.34 20.78 -18.82
CA VAL A 212 5.80 22.06 -19.27
C VAL A 212 6.93 22.88 -19.85
N ARG A 213 6.75 23.41 -21.06
CA ARG A 213 7.63 24.41 -21.66
C ARG A 213 6.92 25.76 -21.67
N ILE A 214 7.60 26.75 -21.09
CA ILE A 214 7.21 28.15 -21.03
C ILE A 214 8.18 28.93 -21.93
N GLU A 215 7.67 29.48 -23.02
CA GLU A 215 8.44 30.30 -23.96
C GLU A 215 8.08 31.76 -23.69
N LEU A 216 9.09 32.57 -23.32
CA LEU A 216 8.96 33.99 -23.07
C LEU A 216 9.43 34.80 -24.27
N PHE A 217 8.85 35.98 -24.47
CA PHE A 217 9.36 37.02 -25.36
C PHE A 217 9.43 38.31 -24.55
N ASP A 218 10.65 38.78 -24.27
CA ASP A 218 10.92 39.85 -23.30
C ASP A 218 10.29 39.57 -21.92
N ASP A 219 9.24 40.29 -21.55
CA ASP A 219 8.50 40.18 -20.29
C ASP A 219 7.09 39.57 -20.46
N GLU A 220 6.84 38.86 -21.57
CA GLU A 220 5.54 38.25 -21.89
C GLU A 220 5.64 36.74 -22.14
N VAL A 221 4.68 35.97 -21.63
CA VAL A 221 4.52 34.54 -21.96
C VAL A 221 3.99 34.38 -23.39
N GLU A 222 4.89 34.15 -24.35
CA GLU A 222 4.54 34.00 -25.76
C GLU A 222 3.78 32.70 -26.01
N ASN A 223 4.21 31.59 -25.41
CA ASN A 223 3.65 30.27 -25.70
C ASN A 223 3.85 29.28 -24.53
N LEU A 224 2.84 28.43 -24.33
CA LEU A 224 2.85 27.37 -23.32
C LEU A 224 2.58 26.02 -24.00
N SER A 225 3.36 25.00 -23.65
CA SER A 225 3.18 23.67 -24.23
C SER A 225 3.53 22.54 -23.27
N MET A 226 2.85 21.41 -23.43
CA MET A 226 3.20 20.14 -22.81
C MET A 226 4.19 19.41 -23.71
N ILE A 227 5.29 18.93 -23.13
CA ILE A 227 6.40 18.30 -23.84
C ILE A 227 6.73 16.94 -23.22
N ASP A 228 7.27 16.05 -24.04
CA ASP A 228 7.94 14.84 -23.54
C ASP A 228 9.33 15.24 -22.97
N PRO A 229 9.61 14.99 -21.68
CA PRO A 229 10.86 15.41 -21.03
C PRO A 229 12.11 14.70 -21.58
N LEU A 230 11.96 13.52 -22.18
CA LEU A 230 13.05 12.72 -22.75
C LEU A 230 13.34 13.12 -24.20
N THR A 231 12.31 13.18 -25.05
CA THR A 231 12.47 13.47 -26.48
C THR A 231 12.42 14.96 -26.81
N ASN A 232 12.01 15.78 -25.85
CA ASN A 232 11.79 17.22 -25.98
C ASN A 232 10.77 17.62 -27.05
N LYS A 233 9.94 16.66 -27.51
CA LYS A 233 8.90 16.89 -28.51
C LYS A 233 7.68 17.53 -27.86
N THR A 234 7.14 18.55 -28.53
CA THR A 234 5.87 19.14 -28.15
C THR A 234 4.74 18.16 -28.42
N VAL A 235 4.01 17.81 -27.36
CA VAL A 235 2.83 16.94 -27.42
C VAL A 235 1.60 17.77 -27.76
N ARG A 236 1.40 18.88 -27.05
CA ARG A 236 0.30 19.83 -27.31
C ARG A 236 0.63 21.23 -26.81
N LYS A 237 0.11 22.26 -27.48
CA LYS A 237 0.09 23.63 -26.96
C LYS A 237 -1.14 23.84 -26.07
N VAL A 238 -1.00 24.64 -25.02
CA VAL A 238 -2.06 24.93 -24.07
C VAL A 238 -2.17 26.45 -23.86
N PRO A 239 -3.37 27.00 -23.62
CA PRO A 239 -3.51 28.44 -23.34
C PRO A 239 -3.10 28.81 -21.92
N ARG A 240 -3.20 27.86 -20.98
CA ARG A 240 -2.93 28.02 -19.55
C ARG A 240 -2.18 26.80 -19.03
N VAL A 241 -1.33 27.00 -18.03
CA VAL A 241 -0.77 25.93 -17.20
C VAL A 241 -0.81 26.32 -15.72
N THR A 242 -0.96 25.31 -14.86
CA THR A 242 -0.81 25.45 -13.41
C THR A 242 0.31 24.51 -12.97
N ILE A 243 1.30 25.06 -12.26
CA ILE A 243 2.38 24.29 -11.66
C ILE A 243 2.13 24.23 -10.14
N TYR A 244 1.99 23.00 -9.64
CA TYR A 244 1.72 22.71 -8.24
C TYR A 244 3.03 22.62 -7.44
N PRO A 245 3.00 22.89 -6.11
CA PRO A 245 4.17 22.71 -5.25
C PRO A 245 4.75 21.29 -5.31
N LYS A 246 6.08 21.18 -5.18
CA LYS A 246 6.78 19.88 -5.20
C LYS A 246 6.42 18.99 -4.02
N THR A 247 5.94 19.55 -2.91
CA THR A 247 5.63 18.82 -1.68
C THR A 247 4.35 19.34 -1.03
N HIS A 248 3.66 18.49 -0.28
CA HIS A 248 2.48 18.89 0.49
C HIS A 248 2.80 19.86 1.63
N TYR A 249 4.05 19.96 2.09
CA TYR A 249 4.41 20.81 3.24
C TYR A 249 4.88 22.22 2.87
N VAL A 250 4.68 22.65 1.62
CA VAL A 250 5.03 24.01 1.21
C VAL A 250 4.17 25.03 1.94
N THR A 251 4.82 26.02 2.53
CA THR A 251 4.19 27.06 3.35
C THR A 251 4.69 28.45 2.92
N PRO A 252 3.81 29.47 2.82
CA PRO A 252 4.24 30.84 2.50
C PRO A 252 5.26 31.39 3.50
N LYS A 253 6.21 32.19 3.02
CA LYS A 253 7.29 32.77 3.85
C LYS A 253 6.77 33.54 5.06
N GLU A 254 5.69 34.31 4.90
CA GLU A 254 5.07 35.07 5.99
C GLU A 254 4.60 34.16 7.14
N THR A 255 4.03 33.01 6.80
CA THR A 255 3.58 32.00 7.78
C THR A 255 4.77 31.37 8.51
N VAL A 256 5.87 31.08 7.81
CA VAL A 256 7.11 30.56 8.43
C VAL A 256 7.67 31.55 9.44
N VAL A 257 7.75 32.84 9.07
CA VAL A 257 8.24 33.90 9.98
C VAL A 257 7.33 34.05 11.20
N ALA A 258 6.00 34.02 11.00
CA ALA A 258 5.05 34.05 12.12
C ALA A 258 5.16 32.82 13.03
N ALA A 259 5.42 31.63 12.46
CA ALA A 259 5.62 30.39 13.21
C ALA A 259 6.88 30.45 14.08
N ILE A 260 8.00 30.98 13.55
CA ILE A 260 9.27 31.13 14.28
C ILE A 260 9.07 31.89 15.61
N GLU A 261 8.34 33.01 15.58
CA GLU A 261 8.10 33.80 16.79
C GLU A 261 7.28 33.04 17.84
N ARG A 262 6.31 32.22 17.42
CA ARG A 262 5.51 31.39 18.33
C ARG A 262 6.31 30.20 18.90
N ILE A 263 7.21 29.63 18.10
CA ILE A 263 8.09 28.53 18.53
C ILE A 263 9.11 29.03 19.57
N LYS A 264 9.65 30.25 19.42
CA LYS A 264 10.54 30.87 20.42
C LYS A 264 9.85 30.98 21.78
N VAL A 265 8.59 31.42 21.80
CA VAL A 265 7.80 31.54 23.04
C VAL A 265 7.61 30.18 23.73
N GLU A 266 7.26 29.12 22.97
CA GLU A 266 7.12 27.77 23.55
C GLU A 266 8.47 27.21 24.03
N LEU A 267 9.55 27.47 23.28
CA LEU A 267 10.90 27.08 23.67
C LEU A 267 11.26 27.70 25.03
N ASP A 268 11.11 29.02 25.18
CA ASP A 268 11.47 29.70 26.43
C ASP A 268 10.68 29.17 27.63
N GLN A 269 9.36 28.97 27.47
CA GLN A 269 8.49 28.37 28.48
C GLN A 269 8.95 26.95 28.86
N ARG A 270 9.27 26.12 27.86
CA ARG A 270 9.70 24.74 28.08
C ARG A 270 11.08 24.67 28.73
N LEU A 271 12.00 25.55 28.37
CA LEU A 271 13.32 25.64 28.99
C LEU A 271 13.22 26.06 30.47
N GLU A 272 12.35 27.03 30.79
CA GLU A 272 12.11 27.42 32.19
C GLU A 272 11.52 26.25 33.01
N GLN A 273 10.56 25.52 32.45
CA GLN A 273 10.00 24.32 33.07
C GLN A 273 11.09 23.27 33.34
N LEU A 274 11.89 22.90 32.33
CA LEU A 274 12.97 21.91 32.49
C LEU A 274 14.01 22.36 33.52
N LYS A 275 14.34 23.66 33.55
CA LYS A 275 15.26 24.25 34.52
C LYS A 275 14.72 24.14 35.95
N SER A 276 13.43 24.44 36.15
CA SER A 276 12.77 24.34 37.46
C SER A 276 12.74 22.90 38.00
N MET A 277 12.73 21.91 37.11
CA MET A 277 12.77 20.48 37.44
C MET A 277 14.20 19.92 37.54
N ASN A 278 15.23 20.76 37.39
CA ASN A 278 16.65 20.37 37.34
C ASN A 278 16.99 19.35 36.23
N LYS A 279 16.22 19.34 35.13
CA LYS A 279 16.44 18.52 33.93
C LYS A 279 17.40 19.24 32.96
N LEU A 280 18.66 19.39 33.39
CA LEU A 280 19.64 20.26 32.71
C LEU A 280 20.14 19.70 31.37
N VAL A 281 20.21 18.37 31.22
CA VAL A 281 20.64 17.72 29.98
C VAL A 281 19.57 17.86 28.91
N GLU A 282 18.32 17.62 29.28
CA GLU A 282 17.15 17.80 28.41
C GLU A 282 17.00 19.26 27.99
N LEU A 283 17.24 20.20 28.92
CA LEU A 283 17.24 21.64 28.64
C LEU A 283 18.27 21.99 27.57
N GLN A 284 19.53 21.60 27.76
CA GLN A 284 20.61 21.90 26.83
C GLN A 284 20.33 21.30 25.44
N ARG A 285 19.88 20.04 25.40
CA ARG A 285 19.54 19.31 24.18
C ARG A 285 18.43 20.02 23.40
N LEU A 286 17.35 20.40 24.09
CA LEU A 286 16.21 21.06 23.48
C LEU A 286 16.57 22.45 22.94
N GLU A 287 17.33 23.23 23.71
CA GLU A 287 17.77 24.57 23.34
C GLU A 287 18.62 24.55 22.07
N GLN A 288 19.66 23.71 22.04
CA GLN A 288 20.57 23.61 20.90
C GLN A 288 19.84 23.22 19.63
N ARG A 289 19.01 22.16 19.71
CA ARG A 289 18.30 21.65 18.53
C ARG A 289 17.27 22.63 18.00
N THR A 290 16.43 23.17 18.88
CA THR A 290 15.36 24.07 18.46
C THR A 290 15.92 25.37 17.88
N ARG A 291 16.99 25.93 18.45
CA ARG A 291 17.62 27.13 17.88
C ARG A 291 18.23 26.89 16.51
N TYR A 292 18.88 25.74 16.31
CA TYR A 292 19.38 25.36 14.98
C TYR A 292 18.23 25.24 13.97
N ASP A 293 17.14 24.55 14.33
CA ASP A 293 15.96 24.42 13.46
C ASP A 293 15.36 25.80 13.11
N LEU A 294 15.30 26.73 14.08
CA LEU A 294 14.82 28.10 13.86
C LEU A 294 15.72 28.93 12.94
N GLU A 295 17.05 28.82 13.08
CA GLU A 295 18.01 29.48 12.17
C GLU A 295 17.84 28.98 10.75
N MET A 296 17.71 27.66 10.57
CA MET A 296 17.47 27.05 9.26
C MET A 296 16.14 27.51 8.64
N MET A 297 15.07 27.55 9.43
CA MET A 297 13.77 28.08 8.97
C MET A 297 13.85 29.55 8.57
N GLN A 298 14.65 30.37 9.26
CA GLN A 298 14.80 31.79 8.96
C GLN A 298 15.60 32.04 7.67
N GLU A 299 16.70 31.32 7.47
CA GLU A 299 17.59 31.50 6.31
C GLU A 299 17.06 30.80 5.05
N LEU A 300 16.61 29.54 5.18
CA LEU A 300 16.22 28.72 4.03
C LEU A 300 14.71 28.59 3.83
N GLY A 301 13.90 29.02 4.80
CA GLY A 301 12.45 28.79 4.78
C GLY A 301 12.04 27.35 5.13
N TYR A 302 13.00 26.46 5.43
CA TYR A 302 12.76 25.08 5.83
C TYR A 302 13.85 24.56 6.78
N CYS A 303 13.56 23.47 7.51
CA CYS A 303 14.54 22.71 8.28
C CYS A 303 14.29 21.21 8.17
N SER A 304 15.26 20.38 8.56
CA SER A 304 15.06 18.93 8.62
C SER A 304 14.12 18.57 9.76
N GLY A 305 13.05 17.82 9.47
CA GLY A 305 12.04 17.51 10.48
C GLY A 305 11.05 18.65 10.72
N ILE A 306 10.87 19.56 9.74
CA ILE A 306 9.93 20.68 9.80
C ILE A 306 8.49 20.26 10.15
N GLU A 307 8.11 19.02 9.86
CA GLU A 307 6.81 18.46 10.23
C GLU A 307 6.54 18.53 11.75
N ASN A 308 7.58 18.53 12.59
CA ASN A 308 7.45 18.65 14.04
C ASN A 308 6.94 20.04 14.49
N TYR A 309 6.95 21.03 13.60
CA TYR A 309 6.41 22.38 13.82
C TYR A 309 5.07 22.60 13.09
N SER A 310 4.45 21.53 12.57
CA SER A 310 3.24 21.61 11.73
C SER A 310 2.05 22.32 12.38
N ARG A 311 1.89 22.28 13.71
CA ARG A 311 0.89 23.10 14.42
C ARG A 311 1.04 24.59 14.08
N TYR A 312 2.25 25.11 14.20
CA TYR A 312 2.52 26.53 13.98
C TYR A 312 2.41 26.91 12.51
N LEU A 313 2.82 26.01 11.61
CA LEU A 313 2.78 26.21 10.18
C LEU A 313 1.34 26.16 9.61
N SER A 314 0.48 25.33 10.19
CA SER A 314 -0.94 25.24 9.81
C SER A 314 -1.83 26.29 10.52
N GLY A 315 -1.34 26.90 11.60
CA GLY A 315 -2.13 27.83 12.41
C GLY A 315 -3.24 27.19 13.22
N ARG A 316 -3.27 25.86 13.36
CA ARG A 316 -4.24 25.14 14.20
C ARG A 316 -3.96 25.32 15.69
N GLU A 317 -5.00 25.12 16.49
CA GLU A 317 -4.93 25.18 17.94
C GLU A 317 -4.12 24.03 18.53
N GLU A 318 -3.60 24.23 19.75
CA GLU A 318 -2.90 23.18 20.50
C GLU A 318 -3.77 21.93 20.65
N GLY A 319 -3.15 20.76 20.48
CA GLY A 319 -3.85 19.50 20.57
C GLY A 319 -4.60 19.09 19.31
N SER A 320 -4.74 19.94 18.28
CA SER A 320 -5.36 19.57 16.99
C SER A 320 -4.38 18.83 16.07
N PRO A 321 -4.81 17.82 15.30
CA PRO A 321 -3.94 17.22 14.29
C PRO A 321 -3.69 18.21 13.15
N PRO A 322 -2.57 18.07 12.40
CA PRO A 322 -2.41 18.75 11.11
C PRO A 322 -3.57 18.40 10.15
N PRO A 323 -3.79 19.22 9.11
CA PRO A 323 -4.64 18.84 7.98
C PRO A 323 -4.25 17.47 7.43
N THR A 324 -5.18 16.70 6.90
CA THR A 324 -5.00 15.34 6.37
C THR A 324 -5.66 15.22 5.00
N LEU A 325 -5.63 14.05 4.37
CA LEU A 325 -6.34 13.86 3.10
C LEU A 325 -7.86 14.08 3.24
N PHE A 326 -8.43 13.81 4.42
CA PHE A 326 -9.86 14.05 4.66
C PHE A 326 -10.24 15.53 4.59
N ASP A 327 -9.31 16.45 4.87
CA ASP A 327 -9.54 17.89 4.72
C ASP A 327 -9.53 18.35 3.24
N TYR A 328 -9.05 17.50 2.32
CA TYR A 328 -9.10 17.74 0.87
C TYR A 328 -10.37 17.16 0.23
N LEU A 329 -11.14 16.35 0.95
CA LEU A 329 -12.33 15.72 0.40
C LEU A 329 -13.46 16.75 0.23
N PRO A 330 -14.20 16.71 -0.89
CA PRO A 330 -15.40 17.52 -1.03
C PRO A 330 -16.50 17.04 -0.07
N ALA A 331 -17.42 17.94 0.29
CA ALA A 331 -18.48 17.64 1.26
C ALA A 331 -19.40 16.48 0.86
N ASN A 332 -19.53 16.22 -0.45
CA ASN A 332 -20.27 15.09 -1.00
C ASN A 332 -19.39 13.86 -1.27
N ALA A 333 -18.21 13.72 -0.66
CA ALA A 333 -17.40 12.51 -0.85
C ALA A 333 -18.08 11.26 -0.26
N LEU A 334 -17.74 10.08 -0.75
CA LEU A 334 -18.12 8.78 -0.20
C LEU A 334 -16.88 8.09 0.37
N LEU A 335 -17.01 7.45 1.53
CA LEU A 335 -15.94 6.64 2.12
C LEU A 335 -16.30 5.16 1.98
N VAL A 336 -15.38 4.37 1.41
CA VAL A 336 -15.45 2.91 1.42
C VAL A 336 -14.30 2.39 2.27
N ILE A 337 -14.57 1.48 3.19
CA ILE A 337 -13.54 0.87 4.02
C ILE A 337 -13.50 -0.63 3.71
N ASP A 338 -12.46 -1.06 3.00
CA ASP A 338 -12.25 -2.46 2.68
C ASP A 338 -11.63 -3.22 3.85
N GLU A 339 -12.04 -4.48 4.01
CA GLU A 339 -11.75 -5.32 5.17
C GLU A 339 -11.89 -4.54 6.50
N SER A 340 -13.05 -3.90 6.66
CA SER A 340 -13.33 -2.88 7.69
C SER A 340 -12.96 -3.30 9.11
N HIS A 341 -13.16 -4.58 9.43
CA HIS A 341 -12.87 -5.15 10.74
C HIS A 341 -11.39 -5.01 11.15
N VAL A 342 -10.47 -4.94 10.17
CA VAL A 342 -9.05 -4.60 10.40
C VAL A 342 -8.81 -3.11 10.24
N THR A 343 -9.28 -2.52 9.13
CA THR A 343 -8.94 -1.14 8.76
C THR A 343 -9.43 -0.11 9.78
N VAL A 344 -10.65 -0.27 10.31
CA VAL A 344 -11.21 0.60 11.37
C VAL A 344 -10.38 0.50 12.65
N SER A 345 -10.04 -0.72 13.06
CA SER A 345 -9.22 -0.96 14.24
C SER A 345 -7.82 -0.33 14.10
N GLN A 346 -7.23 -0.42 12.90
CA GLN A 346 -5.93 0.16 12.60
C GLN A 346 -5.95 1.69 12.68
N ILE A 347 -6.98 2.34 12.13
CA ILE A 347 -7.18 3.81 12.24
C ILE A 347 -7.12 4.25 13.70
N GLY A 348 -7.84 3.55 14.60
CA GLY A 348 -7.84 3.87 16.03
C GLY A 348 -6.52 3.59 16.78
N ALA A 349 -5.63 2.79 16.19
CA ALA A 349 -4.34 2.44 16.79
C ALA A 349 -3.21 3.43 16.44
N MET A 350 -3.27 4.08 15.27
CA MET A 350 -2.17 4.90 14.74
C MET A 350 -1.76 6.04 15.70
N TYR A 351 -2.73 6.76 16.27
CA TYR A 351 -2.47 7.83 17.24
C TYR A 351 -1.76 7.33 18.50
N LYS A 352 -2.19 6.19 19.05
CA LYS A 352 -1.65 5.66 20.31
C LYS A 352 -0.17 5.29 20.17
N GLY A 353 0.20 4.68 19.04
CA GLY A 353 1.59 4.35 18.72
C GLY A 353 2.45 5.61 18.53
N ASP A 354 1.97 6.59 17.76
CA ASP A 354 2.71 7.85 17.55
C ASP A 354 2.89 8.63 18.86
N ARG A 355 1.84 8.73 19.66
CA ARG A 355 1.86 9.44 20.96
C ARG A 355 2.89 8.83 21.91
N SER A 356 2.86 7.51 22.11
CA SER A 356 3.80 6.82 23.00
C SER A 356 5.26 7.04 22.60
N ARG A 357 5.56 7.07 21.30
CA ARG A 357 6.90 7.37 20.79
C ARG A 357 7.32 8.81 21.06
N LYS A 358 6.42 9.77 20.81
CA LYS A 358 6.73 11.21 20.92
C LYS A 358 6.79 11.71 22.36
N GLU A 359 6.03 11.11 23.27
CA GLU A 359 6.09 11.44 24.70
C GLU A 359 7.52 11.28 25.24
N ASN A 360 8.22 10.20 24.88
CA ASN A 360 9.63 10.02 25.24
C ASN A 360 10.53 11.11 24.64
N LEU A 361 10.35 11.47 23.36
CA LEU A 361 11.15 12.52 22.74
C LEU A 361 10.97 13.88 23.44
N VAL A 362 9.75 14.20 23.87
CA VAL A 362 9.44 15.47 24.56
C VAL A 362 9.91 15.44 26.01
N GLU A 363 9.72 14.32 26.71
CA GLU A 363 10.12 14.16 28.10
C GLU A 363 11.64 14.30 28.28
N TYR A 364 12.40 13.77 27.33
CA TYR A 364 13.85 13.78 27.32
C TYR A 364 14.45 14.91 26.45
N GLY A 365 13.68 15.96 26.14
CA GLY A 365 14.22 17.19 25.54
C GLY A 365 14.75 17.07 24.10
N PHE A 366 14.33 16.06 23.33
CA PHE A 366 14.64 15.96 21.90
C PHE A 366 13.71 16.82 21.04
N ARG A 367 12.47 17.04 21.48
CA ARG A 367 11.45 17.82 20.77
C ARG A 367 10.62 18.68 21.72
N LEU A 368 10.06 19.77 21.19
CA LEU A 368 9.07 20.60 21.91
C LEU A 368 7.75 19.85 22.12
N PRO A 369 6.93 20.24 23.12
CA PRO A 369 5.59 19.68 23.31
C PRO A 369 4.71 19.73 22.05
N SER A 370 4.79 20.82 21.28
CA SER A 370 4.12 20.98 19.97
C SER A 370 4.40 19.87 18.97
N ALA A 371 5.54 19.17 19.06
CA ALA A 371 5.83 18.05 18.17
C ALA A 371 4.82 16.90 18.32
N MET A 372 4.14 16.79 19.47
CA MET A 372 3.06 15.82 19.69
C MET A 372 1.77 16.18 18.93
N ASP A 373 1.62 17.43 18.48
CA ASP A 373 0.50 17.86 17.65
C ASP A 373 0.71 17.49 16.18
N ASN A 374 1.95 17.20 15.76
CA ASN A 374 2.24 16.57 14.47
C ASN A 374 1.88 15.08 14.46
N ARG A 375 0.61 14.73 14.51
CA ARG A 375 0.17 13.35 14.75
C ARG A 375 -0.88 12.93 13.72
N PRO A 376 -1.13 11.62 13.54
CA PRO A 376 -2.35 11.20 12.89
C PRO A 376 -3.59 11.62 13.72
N MET A 377 -4.75 11.62 13.06
CA MET A 377 -6.03 11.82 13.74
C MET A 377 -6.26 10.80 14.85
N ARG A 378 -6.92 11.24 15.92
CA ARG A 378 -7.56 10.34 16.87
C ARG A 378 -8.79 9.71 16.21
N PHE A 379 -9.24 8.60 16.76
CA PHE A 379 -10.40 7.90 16.20
C PHE A 379 -11.65 8.78 16.21
N GLU A 380 -11.85 9.53 17.29
CA GLU A 380 -13.00 10.43 17.47
C GLU A 380 -12.95 11.63 16.50
N GLU A 381 -11.75 12.11 16.17
CA GLU A 381 -11.57 13.19 15.19
C GLU A 381 -11.88 12.71 13.78
N TRP A 382 -11.42 11.51 13.42
CA TRP A 382 -11.74 10.88 12.15
C TRP A 382 -13.25 10.61 12.03
N GLU A 383 -13.87 10.12 13.09
CA GLU A 383 -15.31 9.82 13.11
C GLU A 383 -16.18 11.07 12.90
N GLN A 384 -15.74 12.24 13.36
CA GLN A 384 -16.47 13.51 13.19
C GLN A 384 -16.44 14.04 11.76
N ILE A 385 -15.36 13.79 11.01
CA ILE A 385 -15.16 14.36 9.67
C ILE A 385 -15.38 13.36 8.55
N LYS A 386 -15.39 12.05 8.84
CA LYS A 386 -15.54 11.02 7.81
C LYS A 386 -16.86 11.25 7.05
N PRO A 387 -16.85 11.10 5.71
CA PRO A 387 -18.09 11.15 4.94
C PRO A 387 -19.00 9.96 5.21
N GLN A 388 -20.16 9.95 4.55
CA GLN A 388 -21.04 8.78 4.48
C GLN A 388 -20.23 7.54 4.09
N THR A 389 -20.42 6.44 4.84
CA THR A 389 -19.47 5.31 4.83
C THR A 389 -20.14 4.00 4.42
N ILE A 390 -19.47 3.25 3.54
CA ILE A 390 -19.77 1.85 3.23
C ILE A 390 -18.63 0.98 3.78
N PHE A 391 -18.92 0.18 4.80
CA PHE A 391 -18.02 -0.85 5.32
C PHE A 391 -18.10 -2.10 4.46
N VAL A 392 -16.97 -2.64 4.03
CA VAL A 392 -16.90 -3.87 3.23
C VAL A 392 -16.16 -4.92 4.03
N SER A 393 -16.86 -6.00 4.39
CA SER A 393 -16.26 -7.09 5.18
C SER A 393 -17.07 -8.37 5.09
N ALA A 394 -16.39 -9.52 5.14
CA ALA A 394 -17.06 -10.82 5.34
C ALA A 394 -17.40 -11.09 6.82
N THR A 395 -16.75 -10.34 7.71
CA THR A 395 -16.80 -10.48 9.17
C THR A 395 -16.69 -9.08 9.80
N PRO A 396 -17.73 -8.21 9.69
CA PRO A 396 -17.70 -6.85 10.22
C PRO A 396 -17.22 -6.80 11.68
N GLY A 397 -16.50 -5.75 12.07
CA GLY A 397 -16.04 -5.54 13.44
C GLY A 397 -17.15 -5.03 14.37
N LYS A 398 -16.79 -4.87 15.66
CA LYS A 398 -17.73 -4.37 16.67
C LYS A 398 -18.21 -2.95 16.36
N TYR A 399 -17.32 -2.11 15.83
CA TYR A 399 -17.66 -0.73 15.50
C TYR A 399 -18.73 -0.67 14.41
N GLU A 400 -18.56 -1.46 13.35
CA GLU A 400 -19.52 -1.55 12.25
C GLU A 400 -20.85 -2.12 12.74
N GLU A 401 -20.82 -3.15 13.58
CA GLU A 401 -22.02 -3.74 14.20
C GLU A 401 -22.84 -2.71 15.00
N GLU A 402 -22.17 -1.80 15.71
CA GLU A 402 -22.80 -0.77 16.56
C GLU A 402 -23.30 0.46 15.77
N HIS A 403 -22.73 0.73 14.59
CA HIS A 403 -22.98 1.98 13.85
C HIS A 403 -23.73 1.78 12.53
N GLN A 404 -23.89 0.56 12.04
CA GLN A 404 -24.55 0.29 10.76
C GLN A 404 -26.06 0.57 10.80
N ASP A 405 -26.53 1.42 9.90
CA ASP A 405 -27.95 1.65 9.67
C ASP A 405 -28.58 0.51 8.85
N TRP A 406 -27.79 -0.09 7.96
CA TRP A 406 -28.23 -1.12 7.02
C TRP A 406 -27.13 -2.16 6.75
N VAL A 407 -27.48 -3.44 6.82
CA VAL A 407 -26.63 -4.56 6.37
C VAL A 407 -27.10 -5.13 5.04
N VAL A 408 -26.24 -5.08 4.04
CA VAL A 408 -26.47 -5.61 2.69
C VAL A 408 -25.65 -6.89 2.52
N GLU A 409 -26.33 -8.04 2.47
CA GLU A 409 -25.66 -9.33 2.25
C GLU A 409 -25.30 -9.55 0.79
N GLN A 410 -24.09 -10.06 0.54
CA GLN A 410 -23.65 -10.56 -0.76
C GLN A 410 -22.94 -11.92 -0.58
N ILE A 411 -23.73 -13.00 -0.62
CA ILE A 411 -23.31 -14.36 -0.26
C ILE A 411 -23.13 -15.22 -1.51
N VAL A 412 -23.99 -15.07 -2.51
CA VAL A 412 -23.93 -15.85 -3.76
C VAL A 412 -22.81 -15.33 -4.66
N ARG A 413 -21.91 -16.23 -5.06
CA ARG A 413 -20.79 -15.92 -5.96
C ARG A 413 -21.24 -15.96 -7.42
N PRO A 414 -20.73 -15.07 -8.30
CA PRO A 414 -21.05 -15.07 -9.73
C PRO A 414 -20.81 -16.41 -10.44
N THR A 415 -19.78 -17.16 -10.02
CA THR A 415 -19.41 -18.45 -10.62
C THR A 415 -20.18 -19.65 -10.07
N GLY A 416 -21.11 -19.43 -9.13
CA GLY A 416 -21.83 -20.49 -8.43
C GLY A 416 -20.99 -21.25 -7.41
N LEU A 417 -19.75 -20.85 -7.14
CA LEU A 417 -18.93 -21.47 -6.10
C LEU A 417 -19.58 -21.34 -4.72
N ILE A 418 -19.52 -22.42 -3.95
CA ILE A 418 -20.17 -22.55 -2.65
C ILE A 418 -19.15 -22.60 -1.52
N ASP A 419 -19.56 -22.21 -0.32
CA ASP A 419 -18.76 -22.31 0.91
C ASP A 419 -18.38 -23.78 1.18
N PRO A 420 -17.17 -24.06 1.69
CA PRO A 420 -16.61 -25.41 1.75
C PRO A 420 -17.36 -26.31 2.73
N ILE A 421 -17.18 -27.62 2.57
CA ILE A 421 -17.67 -28.61 3.56
C ILE A 421 -16.78 -28.54 4.80
N LEU A 422 -17.38 -28.55 5.99
CA LEU A 422 -16.68 -28.56 7.27
C LEU A 422 -16.65 -29.97 7.88
N ASP A 423 -15.51 -30.32 8.49
CA ASP A 423 -15.31 -31.60 9.19
C ASP A 423 -14.55 -31.32 10.50
N VAL A 424 -15.03 -31.83 11.62
CA VAL A 424 -14.40 -31.65 12.94
C VAL A 424 -13.80 -32.98 13.37
N ARG A 425 -12.48 -33.02 13.60
CA ARG A 425 -11.73 -34.25 13.91
C ARG A 425 -10.94 -34.12 15.22
N PRO A 426 -10.68 -35.22 15.96
CA PRO A 426 -9.93 -35.18 17.21
C PRO A 426 -8.48 -34.65 17.06
N VAL A 427 -7.95 -33.99 18.08
CA VAL A 427 -6.58 -33.44 18.07
C VAL A 427 -5.53 -34.55 18.14
N ALA A 428 -5.84 -35.67 18.82
CA ALA A 428 -4.89 -36.74 19.11
C ALA A 428 -4.18 -37.32 17.88
N THR A 429 -4.84 -37.35 16.72
CA THR A 429 -4.29 -37.90 15.46
C THR A 429 -4.17 -36.83 14.37
N GLN A 430 -4.15 -35.54 14.73
CA GLN A 430 -4.28 -34.45 13.76
C GLN A 430 -3.18 -34.43 12.69
N VAL A 431 -1.93 -34.77 13.06
CA VAL A 431 -0.78 -34.74 12.12
C VAL A 431 -0.84 -35.91 11.13
N ASP A 432 -1.10 -37.12 11.62
CA ASP A 432 -1.21 -38.32 10.76
C ASP A 432 -2.42 -38.25 9.81
N ASP A 433 -3.55 -37.76 10.32
CA ASP A 433 -4.75 -37.54 9.53
C ASP A 433 -4.54 -36.44 8.47
N LEU A 434 -3.89 -35.34 8.84
CA LEU A 434 -3.52 -34.27 7.91
C LEU A 434 -2.60 -34.79 6.80
N LEU A 435 -1.56 -35.55 7.14
CA LEU A 435 -0.65 -36.15 6.16
C LEU A 435 -1.42 -37.06 5.18
N SER A 436 -2.38 -37.83 5.68
CA SER A 436 -3.26 -38.66 4.86
C SER A 436 -4.10 -37.82 3.89
N GLU A 437 -4.71 -36.73 4.36
CA GLU A 437 -5.49 -35.82 3.52
C GLU A 437 -4.62 -35.09 2.49
N ILE A 438 -3.40 -34.68 2.84
CA ILE A 438 -2.42 -34.10 1.91
C ILE A 438 -2.12 -35.10 0.78
N ASN A 439 -1.84 -36.36 1.11
CA ASN A 439 -1.56 -37.40 0.13
C ASN A 439 -2.73 -37.71 -0.81
N LEU A 440 -3.96 -37.35 -0.44
CA LEU A 440 -5.12 -37.42 -1.32
C LEU A 440 -5.23 -36.23 -2.29
N ARG A 441 -4.67 -35.06 -1.94
CA ARG A 441 -4.77 -33.82 -2.74
C ARG A 441 -3.60 -33.64 -3.70
N THR A 442 -2.39 -33.97 -3.27
CA THR A 442 -1.17 -33.79 -4.08
C THR A 442 -1.23 -34.51 -5.45
N PRO A 443 -1.68 -35.78 -5.56
CA PRO A 443 -1.69 -36.49 -6.85
C PRO A 443 -2.66 -35.92 -7.89
N ILE A 444 -3.70 -35.21 -7.44
CA ILE A 444 -4.68 -34.54 -8.31
C ILE A 444 -4.34 -33.07 -8.57
N GLY A 445 -3.14 -32.63 -8.15
CA GLY A 445 -2.63 -31.30 -8.41
C GLY A 445 -3.30 -30.19 -7.62
N GLU A 446 -4.01 -30.51 -6.54
CA GLU A 446 -4.63 -29.52 -5.65
C GLU A 446 -3.66 -29.09 -4.53
N ARG A 447 -3.92 -27.95 -3.88
CA ARG A 447 -3.08 -27.39 -2.81
C ARG A 447 -3.76 -27.43 -1.44
N VAL A 448 -2.94 -27.44 -0.39
CA VAL A 448 -3.40 -27.48 1.00
C VAL A 448 -2.84 -26.29 1.78
N LEU A 449 -3.71 -25.61 2.53
CA LEU A 449 -3.31 -24.62 3.52
C LEU A 449 -3.49 -25.18 4.91
N VAL A 450 -2.50 -24.98 5.78
CA VAL A 450 -2.54 -25.42 7.17
C VAL A 450 -2.30 -24.24 8.09
N THR A 451 -3.14 -24.06 9.11
CA THR A 451 -2.94 -23.02 10.13
C THR A 451 -2.58 -23.61 11.49
N THR A 452 -1.44 -23.20 12.05
CA THR A 452 -0.99 -23.51 13.41
C THR A 452 -1.18 -22.32 14.36
N LEU A 453 -0.77 -22.44 15.62
CA LEU A 453 -0.86 -21.37 16.62
C LEU A 453 0.47 -20.60 16.83
N THR A 454 1.61 -21.20 16.51
CA THR A 454 2.94 -20.63 16.80
C THR A 454 3.91 -20.81 15.62
N LYS A 455 4.92 -19.94 15.54
CA LYS A 455 5.99 -20.00 14.53
C LYS A 455 6.70 -21.34 14.57
N ARG A 456 7.12 -21.72 15.77
CA ARG A 456 7.78 -22.99 16.02
C ARG A 456 6.93 -24.19 15.56
N MET A 457 5.64 -24.21 15.83
CA MET A 457 4.77 -25.29 15.32
C MET A 457 4.65 -25.29 13.80
N ALA A 458 4.68 -24.12 13.14
CA ALA A 458 4.65 -24.05 11.68
C ALA A 458 5.97 -24.59 11.07
N GLU A 459 7.10 -24.26 11.67
CA GLU A 459 8.44 -24.76 11.31
C GLU A 459 8.52 -26.27 11.56
N ASP A 460 8.28 -26.73 12.80
CA ASP A 460 8.33 -28.13 13.22
C ASP A 460 7.40 -29.02 12.36
N LEU A 461 6.19 -28.55 12.04
CA LEU A 461 5.26 -29.29 11.18
C LEU A 461 5.74 -29.35 9.73
N SER A 462 6.34 -28.26 9.23
CA SER A 462 6.88 -28.24 7.87
C SER A 462 8.07 -29.20 7.74
N ASP A 463 8.95 -29.23 8.73
CA ASP A 463 10.08 -30.16 8.77
C ASP A 463 9.58 -31.60 8.79
N TYR A 464 8.63 -31.92 9.67
CA TYR A 464 8.01 -33.25 9.73
C TYR A 464 7.38 -33.66 8.39
N LEU A 465 6.57 -32.79 7.76
CA LEU A 465 5.94 -33.08 6.48
C LEU A 465 6.98 -33.29 5.37
N ASN A 466 8.05 -32.48 5.37
CA ASN A 466 9.15 -32.60 4.41
C ASN A 466 9.92 -33.92 4.57
N GLU A 467 10.19 -34.35 5.81
CA GLU A 467 10.79 -35.67 6.12
C GLU A 467 9.93 -36.84 5.61
N HIS A 468 8.61 -36.66 5.53
CA HIS A 468 7.66 -37.63 4.98
C HIS A 468 7.39 -37.45 3.48
N GLY A 469 8.23 -36.67 2.78
CA GLY A 469 8.20 -36.53 1.32
C GLY A 469 7.15 -35.55 0.78
N VAL A 470 6.54 -34.72 1.63
CA VAL A 470 5.61 -33.67 1.19
C VAL A 470 6.39 -32.43 0.78
N ARG A 471 6.09 -31.87 -0.39
CA ARG A 471 6.63 -30.56 -0.80
C ARG A 471 5.90 -29.46 -0.05
N VAL A 472 6.54 -28.91 0.98
CA VAL A 472 5.94 -27.97 1.93
C VAL A 472 6.84 -26.75 2.14
N ARG A 473 6.21 -25.59 2.40
CA ARG A 473 6.89 -24.40 2.94
C ARG A 473 6.05 -23.82 4.08
N TYR A 474 6.68 -23.01 4.93
CA TYR A 474 5.98 -22.26 5.97
C TYR A 474 5.88 -20.77 5.66
N LEU A 475 4.93 -20.09 6.30
CA LEU A 475 4.74 -18.64 6.23
C LEU A 475 4.42 -18.04 7.61
N HIS A 476 5.31 -17.18 8.10
CA HIS A 476 5.13 -16.45 9.36
C HIS A 476 5.63 -14.99 9.26
N SER A 477 5.56 -14.24 10.37
CA SER A 477 5.80 -12.78 10.37
C SER A 477 7.22 -12.35 10.01
N ASP A 478 8.21 -13.21 10.16
CA ASP A 478 9.63 -12.85 9.96
C ASP A 478 10.07 -13.02 8.50
N ILE A 479 9.20 -13.55 7.64
CA ILE A 479 9.43 -13.63 6.20
C ILE A 479 9.11 -12.27 5.59
N ASP A 480 10.05 -11.76 4.78
CA ASP A 480 9.90 -10.48 4.08
C ASP A 480 8.68 -10.49 3.14
N THR A 481 8.13 -9.32 2.86
CA THR A 481 6.95 -9.18 1.99
C THR A 481 7.23 -9.68 0.57
N VAL A 482 8.44 -9.46 0.03
CA VAL A 482 8.81 -9.93 -1.31
C VAL A 482 8.92 -11.46 -1.34
N GLU A 483 9.64 -12.04 -0.37
CA GLU A 483 9.79 -13.50 -0.26
C GLU A 483 8.44 -14.20 -0.06
N ARG A 484 7.55 -13.61 0.74
CA ARG A 484 6.17 -14.08 0.94
C ARG A 484 5.39 -14.16 -0.38
N VAL A 485 5.51 -13.15 -1.24
CA VAL A 485 4.85 -13.14 -2.56
C VAL A 485 5.41 -14.24 -3.45
N GLU A 486 6.72 -14.46 -3.42
CA GLU A 486 7.37 -15.56 -4.14
C GLU A 486 6.88 -16.93 -3.65
N ILE A 487 6.78 -17.14 -2.34
CA ILE A 487 6.24 -18.38 -1.74
C ILE A 487 4.80 -18.63 -2.22
N ILE A 488 3.94 -17.61 -2.22
CA ILE A 488 2.55 -17.72 -2.68
C ILE A 488 2.49 -18.07 -4.17
N ARG A 489 3.34 -17.42 -4.98
CA ARG A 489 3.45 -17.72 -6.41
C ARG A 489 3.91 -19.14 -6.67
N ASP A 490 4.94 -19.59 -5.95
CA ASP A 490 5.50 -20.94 -6.06
C ASP A 490 4.46 -22.02 -5.68
N LEU A 491 3.60 -21.75 -4.68
CA LEU A 491 2.47 -22.61 -4.33
C LEU A 491 1.50 -22.75 -5.52
N ARG A 492 1.16 -21.63 -6.17
CA ARG A 492 0.26 -21.63 -7.34
C ARG A 492 0.85 -22.36 -8.54
N LEU A 493 2.14 -22.14 -8.80
CA LEU A 493 2.87 -22.85 -9.86
C LEU A 493 3.02 -24.35 -9.59
N GLY A 494 2.84 -24.77 -8.33
CA GLY A 494 2.99 -26.17 -7.95
C GLY A 494 4.44 -26.60 -7.75
N GLU A 495 5.33 -25.64 -7.46
CA GLU A 495 6.69 -25.93 -6.98
C GLU A 495 6.62 -26.71 -5.65
N PHE A 496 5.62 -26.39 -4.83
CA PHE A 496 5.24 -27.14 -3.64
C PHE A 496 3.71 -27.22 -3.47
N ASP A 497 3.24 -28.11 -2.60
CA ASP A 497 1.82 -28.48 -2.51
C ASP A 497 1.13 -27.97 -1.24
N VAL A 498 1.90 -27.77 -0.16
CA VAL A 498 1.38 -27.45 1.17
C VAL A 498 2.02 -26.18 1.71
N LEU A 499 1.20 -25.25 2.20
CA LEU A 499 1.66 -24.06 2.92
C LEU A 499 1.19 -24.08 4.36
N VAL A 500 2.13 -24.07 5.31
CA VAL A 500 1.86 -24.03 6.74
C VAL A 500 2.05 -22.60 7.25
N GLY A 501 1.05 -21.99 7.86
CA GLY A 501 1.20 -20.65 8.45
C GLY A 501 0.50 -20.51 9.79
N ILE A 502 0.67 -19.35 10.41
CA ILE A 502 -0.01 -19.04 11.67
C ILE A 502 -1.28 -18.24 11.37
N ASN A 503 -1.08 -17.12 10.67
CA ASN A 503 -2.12 -16.19 10.31
C ASN A 503 -2.09 -15.97 8.80
N LEU A 504 -2.63 -16.94 8.06
CA LEU A 504 -2.83 -16.86 6.61
C LEU A 504 -3.97 -15.87 6.24
N LEU A 505 -4.48 -15.11 7.19
CA LEU A 505 -5.55 -14.12 7.00
C LEU A 505 -5.01 -12.77 6.48
N ARG A 506 -3.71 -12.48 6.65
CA ARG A 506 -3.16 -11.13 6.42
C ARG A 506 -3.17 -10.66 4.98
N GLU A 507 -3.06 -11.55 4.00
CA GLU A 507 -3.13 -11.17 2.59
C GLU A 507 -4.42 -11.67 1.97
N GLY A 508 -4.92 -10.97 0.96
CA GLY A 508 -5.93 -11.46 0.03
C GLY A 508 -5.44 -12.65 -0.79
N LEU A 509 -4.88 -13.70 -0.15
CA LEU A 509 -4.51 -14.99 -0.72
C LEU A 509 -5.71 -15.54 -1.47
N ASP A 510 -5.67 -15.32 -2.78
CA ASP A 510 -6.63 -15.76 -3.76
C ASP A 510 -5.97 -16.89 -4.54
N ILE A 511 -6.16 -18.11 -4.05
CA ILE A 511 -5.50 -19.31 -4.56
C ILE A 511 -6.59 -20.33 -4.92
N PRO A 512 -7.15 -20.28 -6.15
CA PRO A 512 -8.18 -21.22 -6.60
C PRO A 512 -7.74 -22.69 -6.57
N GLU A 513 -6.43 -22.92 -6.61
CA GLU A 513 -5.81 -24.25 -6.56
C GLU A 513 -5.94 -24.92 -5.18
N VAL A 514 -6.27 -24.17 -4.12
CA VAL A 514 -6.47 -24.71 -2.75
C VAL A 514 -7.83 -25.38 -2.63
N SER A 515 -7.84 -26.69 -2.38
CA SER A 515 -9.07 -27.46 -2.13
C SER A 515 -9.25 -27.89 -0.67
N LEU A 516 -8.19 -27.79 0.15
CA LEU A 516 -8.23 -28.16 1.55
C LEU A 516 -7.62 -27.08 2.44
N VAL A 517 -8.33 -26.72 3.49
CA VAL A 517 -7.81 -25.91 4.60
C VAL A 517 -7.87 -26.72 5.89
N ALA A 518 -6.73 -26.88 6.56
CA ALA A 518 -6.63 -27.58 7.85
C ALA A 518 -6.34 -26.59 8.98
N ILE A 519 -7.19 -26.57 10.00
CA ILE A 519 -7.07 -25.70 11.17
C ILE A 519 -6.69 -26.58 12.36
N LEU A 520 -5.41 -26.59 12.71
CA LEU A 520 -4.90 -27.30 13.87
C LEU A 520 -5.28 -26.56 15.16
N ASP A 521 -5.53 -27.31 16.23
CA ASP A 521 -5.89 -26.77 17.54
C ASP A 521 -7.05 -25.74 17.46
N ALA A 522 -8.12 -26.10 16.74
CA ALA A 522 -9.26 -25.22 16.48
C ALA A 522 -10.04 -24.85 17.74
N ASP A 523 -9.90 -25.63 18.83
CA ASP A 523 -10.57 -25.41 20.12
C ASP A 523 -9.80 -24.50 21.10
N LYS A 524 -8.63 -24.00 20.70
CA LYS A 524 -7.83 -23.06 21.48
C LYS A 524 -8.28 -21.63 21.21
N GLU A 525 -9.25 -21.17 21.99
CA GLU A 525 -9.77 -19.80 21.87
C GLU A 525 -8.66 -18.75 22.01
N GLY A 526 -8.83 -17.66 21.29
CA GLY A 526 -7.87 -16.58 21.17
C GLY A 526 -8.02 -15.89 19.82
N PHE A 527 -7.15 -14.92 19.53
CA PHE A 527 -7.23 -14.14 18.28
C PHE A 527 -7.28 -15.02 17.02
N LEU A 528 -6.42 -16.05 16.94
CA LEU A 528 -6.31 -16.93 15.77
C LEU A 528 -7.47 -17.93 15.59
N ARG A 529 -8.30 -18.12 16.62
CA ARG A 529 -9.45 -19.06 16.62
C ARG A 529 -10.74 -18.37 17.06
N SER A 530 -10.80 -17.05 16.93
CA SER A 530 -12.05 -16.32 17.07
C SER A 530 -13.00 -16.69 15.92
N GLU A 531 -14.30 -16.48 16.12
CA GLU A 531 -15.32 -16.66 15.08
C GLU A 531 -14.91 -16.01 13.74
N LYS A 532 -14.43 -14.76 13.79
CA LYS A 532 -14.02 -14.00 12.59
C LYS A 532 -12.82 -14.66 11.90
N SER A 533 -11.80 -15.02 12.66
CA SER A 533 -10.60 -15.69 12.14
C SER A 533 -10.91 -17.07 11.54
N LEU A 534 -11.82 -17.83 12.15
CA LEU A 534 -12.25 -19.14 11.63
C LEU A 534 -12.99 -18.99 10.31
N ILE A 535 -13.99 -18.10 10.23
CA ILE A 535 -14.76 -17.84 9.00
C ILE A 535 -13.83 -17.44 7.84
N GLN A 536 -12.87 -16.55 8.10
CA GLN A 536 -11.92 -16.13 7.07
C GLN A 536 -10.97 -17.25 6.63
N THR A 537 -10.50 -18.06 7.58
CA THR A 537 -9.61 -19.21 7.28
C THR A 537 -10.35 -20.24 6.44
N ILE A 538 -11.59 -20.59 6.83
CA ILE A 538 -12.49 -21.47 6.07
C ILE A 538 -12.72 -20.91 4.66
N GLY A 539 -12.94 -19.61 4.54
CA GLY A 539 -13.17 -18.92 3.26
C GLY A 539 -12.05 -19.09 2.23
N ARG A 540 -10.83 -19.50 2.62
CA ARG A 540 -9.72 -19.80 1.69
C ARG A 540 -9.99 -21.04 0.82
N ALA A 541 -10.77 -22.00 1.30
CA ALA A 541 -11.17 -23.17 0.52
C ALA A 541 -12.38 -22.89 -0.41
N ALA A 542 -13.05 -21.74 -0.26
CA ALA A 542 -14.30 -21.45 -0.97
C ALA A 542 -14.11 -21.03 -2.45
N ARG A 543 -12.87 -21.01 -2.94
CA ARG A 543 -12.52 -20.69 -4.34
C ARG A 543 -12.38 -21.92 -5.22
N ASN A 544 -12.49 -23.11 -4.63
CA ASN A 544 -12.38 -24.39 -5.32
C ASN A 544 -13.71 -25.14 -5.24
N VAL A 545 -14.10 -25.80 -6.34
CA VAL A 545 -15.34 -26.57 -6.43
C VAL A 545 -15.37 -27.71 -5.40
N LYS A 546 -14.22 -28.26 -5.03
CA LYS A 546 -14.06 -29.33 -4.03
C LYS A 546 -13.58 -28.80 -2.66
N GLY A 547 -13.77 -27.51 -2.39
CA GLY A 547 -13.35 -26.88 -1.15
C GLY A 547 -13.83 -27.62 0.10
N LYS A 548 -12.89 -27.98 0.96
CA LYS A 548 -13.12 -28.59 2.28
C LYS A 548 -12.29 -27.88 3.34
N ALA A 549 -12.83 -27.75 4.55
CA ALA A 549 -12.06 -27.36 5.73
C ALA A 549 -12.16 -28.41 6.85
N ILE A 550 -11.02 -28.75 7.46
CA ILE A 550 -10.93 -29.66 8.59
C ILE A 550 -10.52 -28.86 9.82
N LEU A 551 -11.31 -28.94 10.88
CA LEU A 551 -11.06 -28.30 12.17
C LEU A 551 -10.65 -29.39 13.18
N TYR A 552 -9.37 -29.43 13.55
CA TYR A 552 -8.89 -30.38 14.55
C TYR A 552 -9.15 -29.83 15.95
N ALA A 553 -10.05 -30.48 16.70
CA ALA A 553 -10.54 -30.03 18.00
C ALA A 553 -11.11 -31.20 18.81
N ASP A 554 -10.90 -31.18 20.13
CA ASP A 554 -11.50 -32.17 21.04
C ASP A 554 -12.86 -31.70 21.57
N ARG A 555 -13.15 -30.40 21.47
CA ARG A 555 -14.43 -29.79 21.84
C ARG A 555 -14.83 -28.69 20.87
N ILE A 556 -16.14 -28.50 20.68
CA ILE A 556 -16.67 -27.37 19.91
C ILE A 556 -16.75 -26.16 20.84
N THR A 557 -15.96 -25.12 20.57
CA THR A 557 -16.03 -23.84 21.30
C THR A 557 -17.17 -22.98 20.76
N GLY A 558 -17.58 -21.94 21.50
CA GLY A 558 -18.62 -21.01 21.01
C GLY A 558 -18.19 -20.29 19.73
N SER A 559 -16.89 -20.00 19.58
CA SER A 559 -16.33 -19.43 18.34
C SER A 559 -16.45 -20.38 17.15
N MET A 560 -16.18 -21.69 17.37
CA MET A 560 -16.35 -22.71 16.34
C MET A 560 -17.81 -22.91 15.96
N GLU A 561 -18.71 -23.00 16.94
CA GLU A 561 -20.14 -23.21 16.70
C GLU A 561 -20.72 -22.10 15.81
N ARG A 562 -20.43 -20.83 16.11
CA ARG A 562 -20.90 -19.70 15.30
C ARG A 562 -20.30 -19.72 13.88
N ALA A 563 -19.01 -20.03 13.75
CA ALA A 563 -18.35 -20.13 12.45
C ALA A 563 -18.91 -21.27 11.57
N ILE A 564 -19.18 -22.44 12.17
CA ILE A 564 -19.76 -23.60 11.51
C ILE A 564 -21.18 -23.26 11.03
N ASN A 565 -22.03 -22.77 11.93
CA ASN A 565 -23.41 -22.43 11.62
C ASN A 565 -23.54 -21.38 10.51
N GLU A 566 -22.69 -20.36 10.52
CA GLU A 566 -22.69 -19.32 9.47
C GLU A 566 -22.20 -19.87 8.13
N THR A 567 -21.20 -20.76 8.12
CA THR A 567 -20.71 -21.41 6.89
C THR A 567 -21.78 -22.31 6.28
N ASP A 568 -22.45 -23.12 7.11
CA ASP A 568 -23.53 -24.02 6.66
C ASP A 568 -24.73 -23.24 6.13
N ARG A 569 -25.14 -22.16 6.82
CA ARG A 569 -26.19 -21.24 6.37
C ARG A 569 -25.88 -20.67 4.98
N ARG A 570 -24.65 -20.17 4.77
CA ARG A 570 -24.20 -19.62 3.49
C ARG A 570 -24.23 -20.67 2.39
N ARG A 571 -23.71 -21.86 2.67
CA ARG A 571 -23.66 -22.98 1.74
C ARG A 571 -25.07 -23.38 1.27
N VAL A 572 -26.03 -23.52 2.18
CA VAL A 572 -27.42 -23.85 1.83
C VAL A 572 -28.02 -22.78 0.92
N LYS A 573 -27.90 -21.49 1.26
CA LYS A 573 -28.41 -20.38 0.44
C LYS A 573 -27.81 -20.38 -0.97
N GLN A 574 -26.51 -20.68 -1.08
CA GLN A 574 -25.82 -20.75 -2.39
C GLN A 574 -26.27 -21.97 -3.20
N GLN A 575 -26.47 -23.13 -2.58
CA GLN A 575 -26.98 -24.33 -3.24
C GLN A 575 -28.41 -24.10 -3.77
N GLU A 576 -29.31 -23.56 -2.96
CA GLU A 576 -30.68 -23.22 -3.37
C GLU A 576 -30.69 -22.23 -4.54
N HIS A 577 -29.82 -21.22 -4.50
CA HIS A 577 -29.68 -20.27 -5.60
C HIS A 577 -29.22 -20.96 -6.89
N ASN A 578 -28.20 -21.81 -6.79
CA ASN A 578 -27.66 -22.54 -7.94
C ASN A 578 -28.70 -23.47 -8.56
N GLU A 579 -29.43 -24.22 -7.74
CA GLU A 579 -30.51 -25.11 -8.18
C GLU A 579 -31.63 -24.34 -8.87
N LYS A 580 -32.08 -23.23 -8.27
CA LYS A 580 -33.15 -22.38 -8.82
C LYS A 580 -32.78 -21.77 -10.18
N HIS A 581 -31.52 -21.45 -10.41
CA HIS A 581 -31.05 -20.78 -11.63
C HIS A 581 -30.30 -21.72 -12.59
N GLY A 582 -30.20 -23.02 -12.30
CA GLY A 582 -29.50 -24.00 -13.13
C GLY A 582 -27.99 -23.75 -13.25
N ILE A 583 -27.35 -23.19 -12.22
CA ILE A 583 -25.93 -22.83 -12.23
C ILE A 583 -25.10 -24.04 -11.76
N THR A 584 -24.13 -24.44 -12.59
CA THR A 584 -23.11 -25.41 -12.18
C THR A 584 -21.88 -24.66 -11.67
N PRO A 585 -21.38 -24.92 -10.44
CA PRO A 585 -20.20 -24.24 -9.92
C PRO A 585 -18.97 -24.42 -10.82
N VAL A 586 -18.32 -23.31 -11.17
CA VAL A 586 -17.07 -23.32 -11.98
C VAL A 586 -15.94 -22.69 -11.19
N GLY A 587 -14.77 -23.35 -11.20
CA GLY A 587 -13.55 -22.82 -10.60
C GLY A 587 -13.06 -21.57 -11.33
N ILE A 588 -12.39 -20.67 -10.60
CA ILE A 588 -11.81 -19.45 -11.16
C ILE A 588 -10.39 -19.76 -11.64
N THR A 589 -10.09 -19.50 -12.91
CA THR A 589 -8.71 -19.51 -13.42
C THR A 589 -8.19 -18.08 -13.46
N LYS A 590 -7.32 -17.71 -12.50
CA LYS A 590 -6.59 -16.43 -12.51
C LYS A 590 -5.18 -16.63 -13.05
N SER A 591 -4.68 -15.64 -13.78
CA SER A 591 -3.28 -15.63 -14.22
C SER A 591 -2.34 -15.61 -13.00
N VAL A 592 -1.17 -16.23 -13.12
CA VAL A 592 -0.14 -16.18 -12.05
C VAL A 592 0.65 -14.87 -12.13
N GLU A 593 0.65 -14.20 -13.29
CA GLU A 593 1.36 -12.94 -13.52
C GLU A 593 0.72 -11.77 -12.74
N ASP A 594 -0.61 -11.80 -12.52
CA ASP A 594 -1.36 -10.76 -11.80
C ASP A 594 -0.93 -10.59 -10.32
N ILE A 595 -0.38 -11.65 -9.70
CA ILE A 595 0.05 -11.62 -8.29
C ILE A 595 1.31 -10.77 -8.10
N MET A 596 2.22 -10.79 -9.08
CA MET A 596 3.45 -10.01 -9.03
C MET A 596 3.13 -8.52 -9.23
N GLU A 597 2.26 -8.15 -10.17
CA GLU A 597 1.91 -6.74 -10.43
C GLU A 597 1.25 -6.04 -9.22
N GLY A 598 0.45 -6.75 -8.42
CA GLY A 598 -0.17 -6.18 -7.20
C GLY A 598 0.73 -6.19 -5.95
N ALA A 599 1.79 -7.00 -5.94
CA ALA A 599 2.74 -7.09 -4.85
C ALA A 599 3.83 -6.00 -4.91
N TYR A 600 4.21 -5.60 -6.11
CA TYR A 600 5.08 -4.44 -6.32
C TYR A 600 4.23 -3.16 -6.27
N ASN A 601 4.78 -2.12 -5.65
CA ASN A 601 4.17 -0.79 -5.74
C ASN A 601 4.01 -0.43 -7.23
N PRO A 602 2.85 0.15 -7.63
CA PRO A 602 2.70 0.78 -8.93
C PRO A 602 3.93 1.68 -9.16
N GLY A 603 4.64 1.52 -10.28
CA GLY A 603 5.90 2.25 -10.56
C GLY A 603 7.16 1.39 -10.64
N ALA A 604 7.16 0.17 -10.13
CA ALA A 604 8.20 -0.81 -10.45
C ALA A 604 8.08 -1.20 -11.94
N GLY A 605 8.96 -0.66 -12.78
CA GLY A 605 8.78 -0.57 -14.23
C GLY A 605 8.36 -1.86 -14.96
N LYS A 606 7.33 -1.75 -15.82
CA LYS A 606 6.93 -2.75 -16.82
C LYS A 606 8.05 -2.96 -17.85
N ARG A 607 8.53 -4.20 -18.02
CA ARG A 607 9.28 -4.61 -19.22
C ARG A 607 8.33 -5.20 -20.26
N GLY A 608 8.08 -4.42 -21.30
CA GLY A 608 7.43 -4.88 -22.52
C GLY A 608 8.22 -6.03 -23.17
N SER A 609 7.50 -7.05 -23.60
CA SER A 609 8.04 -8.16 -24.36
C SER A 609 8.39 -7.78 -25.80
N LYS A 610 9.41 -8.47 -26.33
CA LYS A 610 9.91 -8.56 -27.72
C LYS A 610 10.86 -7.47 -28.21
N ALA A 611 12.16 -7.81 -28.22
CA ALA A 611 13.04 -7.56 -29.38
C ALA A 611 14.22 -8.54 -29.41
N LYS A 612 14.74 -8.75 -30.62
CA LYS A 612 15.60 -9.83 -31.11
C LYS A 612 17.06 -9.76 -30.61
N LYS A 613 17.65 -10.96 -30.49
CA LYS A 613 19.10 -11.25 -30.37
C LYS A 613 19.94 -10.45 -31.38
N VAL A 614 20.93 -9.70 -30.91
CA VAL A 614 22.21 -9.46 -31.58
C VAL A 614 23.30 -9.40 -30.52
N ALA A 615 24.37 -10.17 -30.70
CA ALA A 615 25.40 -10.40 -29.69
C ALA A 615 26.43 -9.26 -29.61
N GLU A 616 26.77 -8.84 -28.40
CA GLU A 616 28.08 -8.29 -28.08
C GLU A 616 28.79 -9.15 -27.02
N THR A 617 30.08 -9.39 -27.28
CA THR A 617 30.96 -10.38 -26.65
C THR A 617 31.28 -10.08 -25.18
N ALA A 618 30.89 -11.00 -24.29
CA ALA A 618 31.39 -11.08 -22.91
C ALA A 618 32.87 -11.50 -22.89
N LYS A 619 33.63 -11.03 -21.89
CA LYS A 619 35.02 -11.44 -21.68
C LYS A 619 35.09 -12.95 -21.43
N ASP A 620 35.84 -13.67 -22.26
CA ASP A 620 36.10 -15.09 -22.10
C ASP A 620 37.10 -15.30 -20.96
N TYR A 621 36.61 -15.72 -19.80
CA TYR A 621 37.45 -16.41 -18.83
C TYR A 621 37.68 -17.81 -19.39
N GLN A 622 38.92 -18.15 -19.78
CA GLN A 622 39.24 -19.48 -20.33
C GLN A 622 38.89 -20.57 -19.30
N VAL A 623 37.71 -21.18 -19.48
CA VAL A 623 37.12 -22.17 -18.55
C VAL A 623 37.89 -23.50 -18.57
N GLU A 624 38.66 -23.75 -19.62
CA GLU A 624 39.36 -25.03 -19.82
C GLU A 624 40.60 -25.21 -18.92
N SER A 625 41.25 -24.15 -18.45
CA SER A 625 42.55 -24.25 -17.73
C SER A 625 42.46 -24.30 -16.20
N MET A 626 41.26 -24.27 -15.62
CA MET A 626 41.06 -24.27 -14.16
C MET A 626 40.81 -25.69 -13.62
N GLU A 627 41.76 -26.22 -12.85
CA GLU A 627 41.73 -27.56 -12.24
C GLU A 627 41.42 -27.54 -10.72
N ASP A 628 41.50 -26.38 -10.06
CA ASP A 628 41.30 -26.25 -8.61
C ASP A 628 39.90 -25.71 -8.24
N VAL A 629 39.18 -26.45 -7.38
CA VAL A 629 37.85 -26.13 -6.83
C VAL A 629 37.81 -24.74 -6.20
N ALA A 630 38.89 -24.32 -5.52
CA ALA A 630 38.96 -23.00 -4.90
C ALA A 630 38.99 -21.86 -5.94
N GLN A 631 39.64 -22.09 -7.08
CA GLN A 631 39.71 -21.11 -8.18
C GLN A 631 38.37 -21.00 -8.91
N VAL A 632 37.69 -22.14 -9.14
CA VAL A 632 36.36 -22.17 -9.77
C VAL A 632 35.34 -21.40 -8.91
N ARG A 633 35.32 -21.61 -7.59
CA ARG A 633 34.42 -20.87 -6.67
C ARG A 633 34.71 -19.38 -6.67
N LYS A 634 35.99 -18.97 -6.67
CA LYS A 634 36.36 -17.55 -6.70
C LYS A 634 35.95 -16.87 -8.00
N ALA A 635 36.11 -17.55 -9.14
CA ALA A 635 35.66 -17.05 -10.44
C ALA A 635 34.13 -16.91 -10.50
N MET A 636 33.37 -17.87 -9.93
CA MET A 636 31.90 -17.78 -9.85
C MET A 636 31.43 -16.57 -9.03
N ILE A 637 32.05 -16.31 -7.87
CA ILE A 637 31.70 -15.15 -7.03
C ILE A 637 31.96 -13.84 -7.78
N GLN A 638 33.09 -13.74 -8.48
CA GLN A 638 33.44 -12.55 -9.24
C GLN A 638 32.45 -12.32 -10.41
N LEU A 639 32.14 -13.38 -11.17
CA LEU A 639 31.15 -13.32 -12.25
C LEU A 639 29.74 -12.99 -11.74
N GLN A 640 29.37 -13.45 -10.55
CA GLN A 640 28.08 -13.14 -9.96
C GLN A 640 27.97 -11.65 -9.55
N LYS A 641 29.07 -11.07 -9.07
CA LYS A 641 29.17 -9.64 -8.78
C LYS A 641 29.12 -8.80 -10.06
N GLU A 642 29.84 -9.22 -11.10
CA GLU A 642 29.81 -8.57 -12.42
C GLU A 642 28.45 -8.70 -13.11
N MET A 643 27.76 -9.83 -12.92
CA MET A 643 26.38 -10.05 -13.37
C MET A 643 25.40 -9.11 -12.67
N MET A 644 25.50 -8.93 -11.35
CA MET A 644 24.67 -7.98 -10.61
C MET A 644 24.93 -6.55 -11.08
N LEU A 645 26.19 -6.13 -11.18
CA LEU A 645 26.55 -4.79 -11.67
C LEU A 645 26.06 -4.56 -13.11
N ALA A 646 26.21 -5.54 -14.00
CA ALA A 646 25.69 -5.45 -15.36
C ALA A 646 24.15 -5.41 -15.39
N SER A 647 23.48 -6.05 -14.44
CA SER A 647 22.02 -6.00 -14.29
C SER A 647 21.54 -4.65 -13.74
N GLU A 648 22.28 -4.05 -12.82
CA GLU A 648 22.05 -2.70 -12.27
C GLU A 648 22.29 -1.62 -13.33
N GLU A 649 23.35 -1.76 -14.14
CA GLU A 649 23.65 -0.87 -15.29
C GLU A 649 22.78 -1.14 -16.53
N LEU A 650 21.77 -2.00 -16.42
CA LEU A 650 20.82 -2.34 -17.49
C LEU A 650 21.44 -3.02 -18.73
N LYS A 651 22.63 -3.62 -18.61
CA LYS A 651 23.34 -4.37 -19.68
C LYS A 651 22.96 -5.86 -19.64
N PHE A 652 21.70 -6.17 -19.94
CA PHE A 652 21.13 -7.51 -19.77
C PHE A 652 21.76 -8.62 -20.60
N GLU A 653 22.26 -8.30 -21.80
CA GLU A 653 22.95 -9.29 -22.63
C GLU A 653 24.28 -9.71 -22.01
N LEU A 654 25.00 -8.75 -21.39
CA LEU A 654 26.23 -9.02 -20.66
C LEU A 654 25.96 -9.83 -19.39
N ALA A 655 24.91 -9.48 -18.63
CA ALA A 655 24.48 -10.23 -17.45
C ALA A 655 24.04 -11.67 -17.80
N ALA A 656 23.33 -11.86 -18.93
CA ALA A 656 22.98 -13.19 -19.42
C ALA A 656 24.22 -13.99 -19.82
N GLY A 657 25.20 -13.36 -20.46
CA GLY A 657 26.50 -13.97 -20.76
C GLY A 657 27.23 -14.45 -19.50
N TYR A 658 27.31 -13.60 -18.46
CA TYR A 658 27.90 -13.98 -17.17
C TYR A 658 27.15 -15.11 -16.47
N ARG A 659 25.80 -15.10 -16.51
CA ARG A 659 24.98 -16.18 -15.97
C ARG A 659 25.26 -17.52 -16.64
N ASP A 660 25.41 -17.52 -17.96
CA ASP A 660 25.67 -18.74 -18.73
C ASP A 660 27.09 -19.27 -18.46
N GLN A 661 28.08 -18.39 -18.26
CA GLN A 661 29.43 -18.77 -17.78
C GLN A 661 29.41 -19.35 -16.35
N ILE A 662 28.62 -18.77 -15.44
CA ILE A 662 28.45 -19.31 -14.06
C ILE A 662 27.86 -20.73 -14.11
N ARG A 663 26.86 -20.97 -14.97
CA ARG A 663 26.26 -22.31 -15.14
C ARG A 663 27.27 -23.34 -15.66
N GLN A 664 28.16 -22.94 -16.56
CA GLN A 664 29.25 -23.82 -17.04
C GLN A 664 30.23 -24.16 -15.91
N LEU A 665 30.63 -23.17 -15.10
CA LEU A 665 31.50 -23.38 -13.94
C LEU A 665 30.83 -24.26 -12.86
N GLN A 666 29.52 -24.10 -12.62
CA GLN A 666 28.75 -24.95 -11.72
C GLN A 666 28.72 -26.41 -12.16
N LYS A 667 28.60 -26.65 -13.47
CA LYS A 667 28.64 -28.00 -14.03
C LYS A 667 30.02 -28.64 -13.83
N LYS A 668 31.10 -27.90 -14.11
CA LYS A 668 32.48 -28.35 -13.88
C LYS A 668 32.78 -28.61 -12.40
N LEU A 669 32.23 -27.81 -11.48
CA LEU A 669 32.37 -28.03 -10.03
C LEU A 669 31.74 -29.36 -9.58
N LYS A 670 30.65 -29.80 -10.23
CA LYS A 670 30.07 -31.13 -9.98
C LYS A 670 30.97 -32.24 -10.51
N ASP A 671 31.52 -32.07 -11.71
CA ASP A 671 32.41 -33.07 -12.31
C ASP A 671 33.72 -33.26 -11.53
N VAL A 672 34.28 -32.20 -10.93
CA VAL A 672 35.50 -32.25 -10.10
C VAL A 672 35.21 -32.74 -8.66
N GLY A 673 33.97 -32.60 -8.18
CA GLY A 673 33.56 -33.04 -6.83
C GLY A 673 33.16 -34.52 -6.73
N GLU A 674 33.00 -35.21 -7.87
CA GLU A 674 32.72 -36.65 -7.95
C GLU A 674 33.97 -37.51 -8.23
N SER A 675 35.17 -36.91 -8.23
CA SER A 675 36.47 -37.60 -8.40
C SER A 675 37.20 -37.88 -7.10
#